data_AF-A0A6P0XGX4-F1
#
_entry.id   AF-A0A6P0XGX4-F1
#
_cell.length_a   1.000
_cell.length_b   1.000
_cell.length_c   1.000
_cell.angle_alpha   90.00
_cell.angle_beta   90.00
_cell.angle_gamma   90.00
#
_symmetry.space_group_name_H-M   'P 1'
#
loop_
_entity.id
_entity.type
_entity.pdbx_description
1 polymer ?
#
loop_
_entity_poly.entity_id
_entity_poly.type
_entity_poly.pdbx_seq_one_letter_code
_entity_poly.pdbx_strand_id
1 'polypeptide(L)'
;EGNVIAEIPNHPDIRADLNGLNKFDEPTALIVDEIDQTLEPSKPIHITPDAIARGNMKLASLENQKLAKVLQEICQKVYALIDNYEPTNKYGSDHFQVMEKLAGFSIPKNEWLSSEKKYLQYLTYIAKDKFNAIIEEIYSSDLVNPQINLWGESEYIYKVNHDPITREITTVEETPTGEILPTIPSLDNLIAECQKLLKTNFDEIIDSGMTPGEKTEALELNHTLDFLSPILKVINGYRKVNLSLNKNCLTITKPWYRHQDIIKSAAVVTFLDTTQDVADLRRSLNLDKDEPILTFSSLEKDHSNLTIKFAQDFGHGSNLRRSGSEYCETERTTALINQIAENHKDEKIGLIDYKQHAYSHQLPDNIVKVGHWGNDSRGSNQFLDCTAMIAIGDYTENLGALAAKWQCITAQIVTPSKLTGDYGRHVKRRRIADLEQVIGRPRATNRPDEQIVIYLPGKWTSDEISAIASRLPGVNIEQVATYDICPQAAQKGEQTERKIIDTMWELAKNGQKFTQEKIAQIVGLSRSRVSQVCTDLLPVEFVRLKKMLVLLWDTLSKTNNPKKALSELPEEIRWFVSEWLPDFPKFVQQGETLEEMAENIEFAVKTYGQYILEYVSVDTIIDLIKLFMAAMPISFWEELRRQVEPIPILEI
;
A
#
# COMPACT_ATOMS: atom_id res chain seq x y z
N GLU A 1 20.10 -17.90 -37.43
CA GLU A 1 19.17 -17.23 -38.34
C GLU A 1 17.89 -16.92 -37.59
N GLY A 2 17.57 -15.63 -37.45
CA GLY A 2 16.23 -15.10 -37.21
C GLY A 2 15.41 -15.58 -36.01
N ASN A 3 15.79 -15.19 -34.79
CA ASN A 3 14.80 -15.02 -33.70
C ASN A 3 14.00 -13.74 -33.97
N VAL A 4 13.20 -13.76 -35.03
CA VAL A 4 12.10 -12.83 -35.18
C VAL A 4 10.97 -13.47 -34.39
N ILE A 5 10.85 -13.13 -33.10
CA ILE A 5 9.53 -13.16 -32.48
C ILE A 5 8.73 -12.18 -33.35
N ALA A 6 7.90 -12.72 -34.23
CA ALA A 6 7.00 -11.93 -35.04
C ALA A 6 6.34 -10.95 -34.08
N GLU A 7 6.54 -9.65 -34.31
CA GLU A 7 5.75 -8.62 -33.65
C GLU A 7 4.30 -9.07 -33.82
N ILE A 8 3.67 -9.48 -32.71
CA ILE A 8 2.23 -9.73 -32.71
C ILE A 8 1.65 -8.41 -33.22
N PRO A 9 0.97 -8.41 -34.38
CA PRO A 9 0.44 -7.18 -34.94
C PRO A 9 -0.35 -6.48 -33.83
N ASN A 10 -0.12 -5.18 -33.64
CA ASN A 10 -1.00 -4.33 -32.83
C ASN A 10 -2.35 -4.25 -33.57
N HIS A 11 -3.08 -5.36 -33.60
CA HIS A 11 -4.45 -5.40 -34.07
C HIS A 11 -5.31 -5.02 -32.86
N PRO A 12 -6.16 -3.99 -32.96
CA PRO A 12 -7.05 -3.58 -31.87
C PRO A 12 -7.99 -4.71 -31.41
N ASP A 13 -8.13 -5.77 -32.21
CA ASP A 13 -8.93 -6.95 -31.89
C ASP A 13 -8.18 -8.06 -31.12
N ILE A 14 -6.86 -7.95 -30.92
CA ILE A 14 -6.08 -8.95 -30.18
C ILE A 14 -5.90 -8.54 -28.70
N ARG A 15 -5.84 -7.24 -28.39
CA ARG A 15 -5.73 -6.74 -27.01
C ARG A 15 -7.02 -6.05 -26.62
N ALA A 16 -7.80 -6.68 -25.75
CA ALA A 16 -9.14 -6.19 -25.47
C ALA A 16 -9.21 -5.37 -24.19
N ASP A 17 -9.76 -4.15 -24.31
CA ASP A 17 -10.35 -3.45 -23.18
C ASP A 17 -11.69 -4.11 -22.84
N LEU A 18 -11.76 -4.73 -21.66
CA LEU A 18 -12.95 -5.45 -21.18
C LEU A 18 -14.19 -4.54 -21.10
N ASN A 19 -14.01 -3.22 -20.99
CA ASN A 19 -15.12 -2.27 -20.96
C ASN A 19 -15.92 -2.28 -22.28
N GLY A 20 -15.25 -2.49 -23.42
CA GLY A 20 -15.86 -2.48 -24.75
C GLY A 20 -16.39 -3.84 -25.21
N LEU A 21 -16.13 -4.91 -24.45
CA LEU A 21 -16.48 -6.28 -24.84
C LEU A 21 -17.84 -6.71 -24.28
N ASN A 22 -18.46 -7.66 -24.98
CA ASN A 22 -19.61 -8.43 -24.52
C ASN A 22 -19.21 -9.90 -24.28
N LYS A 23 -20.14 -10.69 -23.75
CA LYS A 23 -19.97 -12.15 -23.64
C LYS A 23 -19.78 -12.75 -25.03
N PHE A 24 -18.97 -13.79 -25.11
CA PHE A 24 -18.71 -14.51 -26.35
C PHE A 24 -19.68 -15.68 -26.49
N ASP A 25 -20.39 -15.73 -27.62
CA ASP A 25 -21.29 -16.85 -27.97
C ASP A 25 -20.54 -17.97 -28.73
N GLU A 26 -19.35 -17.66 -29.25
CA GLU A 26 -18.47 -18.59 -29.96
C GLU A 26 -17.18 -18.85 -29.17
N PRO A 27 -16.55 -20.04 -29.31
CA PRO A 27 -15.28 -20.35 -28.67
C PRO A 27 -14.18 -19.33 -29.01
N THR A 28 -13.92 -18.41 -28.08
CA THR A 28 -13.01 -17.28 -28.29
C THR A 28 -11.75 -17.42 -27.46
N ALA A 29 -10.59 -17.12 -28.06
CA ALA A 29 -9.34 -16.92 -27.34
C ALA A 29 -9.19 -15.43 -26.97
N LEU A 30 -9.17 -15.13 -25.68
CA LEU A 30 -9.09 -13.77 -25.16
C LEU A 30 -7.67 -13.49 -24.63
N ILE A 31 -7.07 -12.38 -25.08
CA ILE A 31 -5.80 -11.89 -24.53
C ILE A 31 -6.09 -10.56 -23.81
N VAL A 32 -5.79 -10.53 -22.51
CA VAL A 32 -6.01 -9.37 -21.64
C VAL A 32 -4.66 -8.84 -21.19
N ASP A 33 -4.36 -7.59 -21.55
CA ASP A 33 -3.16 -6.86 -21.14
C ASP A 33 -3.45 -6.07 -19.87
N GLU A 34 -2.42 -5.85 -19.05
CA GLU A 34 -2.46 -5.06 -17.81
C GLU A 34 -3.74 -5.30 -16.97
N ILE A 35 -3.95 -6.55 -16.55
CA ILE A 35 -5.23 -6.99 -15.97
C ILE A 35 -5.66 -6.12 -14.77
N ASP A 36 -4.71 -5.59 -13.99
CA ASP A 36 -5.03 -4.72 -12.87
C ASP A 36 -5.69 -3.38 -13.26
N GLN A 37 -5.53 -2.96 -14.52
CA GLN A 37 -6.18 -1.78 -15.08
C GLN A 37 -7.48 -2.11 -15.83
N THR A 38 -7.54 -3.28 -16.47
CA THR A 38 -8.70 -3.66 -17.30
C THR A 38 -9.78 -4.43 -16.53
N LEU A 39 -9.41 -5.25 -15.55
CA LEU A 39 -10.34 -5.98 -14.70
C LEU A 39 -10.77 -5.13 -13.50
N GLU A 40 -12.03 -4.72 -13.51
CA GLU A 40 -12.68 -4.11 -12.37
C GLU A 40 -13.52 -5.16 -11.61
N PRO A 41 -13.02 -5.76 -10.51
CA PRO A 41 -13.81 -6.74 -9.75
C PRO A 41 -14.86 -6.11 -8.85
N SER A 42 -14.88 -4.77 -8.74
CA SER A 42 -15.78 -4.01 -7.90
C SER A 42 -16.12 -2.66 -8.51
N LYS A 43 -17.34 -2.19 -8.31
CA LYS A 43 -17.85 -0.91 -8.81
C LYS A 43 -18.30 -0.02 -7.64
N PRO A 44 -17.75 1.20 -7.50
CA PRO A 44 -18.24 2.18 -6.53
C PRO A 44 -19.50 2.88 -7.04
N ILE A 45 -20.40 3.23 -6.11
CA ILE A 45 -21.56 4.09 -6.32
C ILE A 45 -21.47 5.22 -5.30
N HIS A 46 -21.54 6.46 -5.77
CA HIS A 46 -21.46 7.65 -4.93
C HIS A 46 -22.85 8.22 -4.67
N ILE A 47 -23.24 8.29 -3.40
CA ILE A 47 -24.55 8.76 -2.95
C ILE A 47 -24.39 10.10 -2.27
N THR A 48 -25.02 11.11 -2.86
CA THR A 48 -25.08 12.48 -2.34
C THR A 48 -26.47 12.78 -1.77
N PRO A 49 -26.61 13.83 -0.94
CA PRO A 49 -27.92 14.31 -0.48
C PRO A 49 -28.91 14.53 -1.63
N ASP A 50 -28.45 15.10 -2.74
CA ASP A 50 -29.29 15.33 -3.94
C ASP A 50 -29.77 14.02 -4.58
N ALA A 51 -28.91 12.98 -4.63
CA ALA A 51 -29.31 11.67 -5.13
C ALA A 51 -30.43 11.05 -4.27
N ILE A 52 -30.36 11.24 -2.95
CA ILE A 52 -31.40 10.78 -2.02
C ILE A 52 -32.69 11.57 -2.21
N ALA A 53 -32.61 12.90 -2.37
CA ALA A 53 -33.79 13.74 -2.61
C ALA A 53 -34.53 13.32 -3.88
N ARG A 54 -33.80 13.08 -4.98
CA ARG A 54 -34.38 12.53 -6.23
C ARG A 54 -34.98 11.14 -6.02
N GLY A 55 -34.30 10.27 -5.26
CA GLY A 55 -34.80 8.95 -4.90
C GLY A 55 -36.14 9.03 -4.16
N ASN A 56 -36.25 9.92 -3.16
CA ASN A 56 -37.48 10.11 -2.39
C ASN A 56 -38.65 10.62 -3.24
N MET A 57 -38.40 11.53 -4.18
CA MET A 57 -39.42 11.98 -5.14
C MET A 57 -39.96 10.81 -5.97
N LYS A 58 -39.07 9.92 -6.44
CA LYS A 58 -39.47 8.72 -7.20
C LYS A 58 -40.26 7.74 -6.32
N LEU A 59 -39.82 7.49 -5.09
CA LEU A 59 -40.53 6.61 -4.17
C LEU A 59 -41.97 7.08 -3.91
N ALA A 60 -42.22 8.39 -3.84
CA ALA A 60 -43.56 8.94 -3.66
C ALA A 60 -44.54 8.58 -4.80
N SER A 61 -44.02 8.28 -6.00
CA SER A 61 -44.81 7.88 -7.17
C SER A 61 -45.14 6.39 -7.26
N LEU A 62 -44.63 5.56 -6.34
CA LEU A 62 -44.92 4.12 -6.35
C LEU A 62 -46.39 3.83 -6.05
N GLU A 63 -46.98 2.86 -6.76
CA GLU A 63 -48.35 2.40 -6.49
C GLU A 63 -48.51 1.88 -5.05
N ASN A 64 -47.51 1.16 -4.55
CA ASN A 64 -47.48 0.69 -3.17
C ASN A 64 -46.95 1.79 -2.23
N GLN A 65 -47.87 2.60 -1.72
CA GLN A 65 -47.57 3.74 -0.84
C GLN A 65 -46.96 3.34 0.51
N LYS A 66 -47.27 2.14 1.05
CA LYS A 66 -46.66 1.66 2.29
C LYS A 66 -45.21 1.23 2.08
N LEU A 67 -44.91 0.56 0.96
CA LEU A 67 -43.55 0.21 0.56
C LEU A 67 -42.73 1.49 0.30
N ALA A 68 -43.32 2.47 -0.39
CA ALA A 68 -42.72 3.78 -0.58
C ALA A 68 -42.32 4.43 0.76
N LYS A 69 -43.23 4.40 1.75
CA LYS A 69 -42.97 4.95 3.09
C LYS A 69 -41.80 4.24 3.78
N VAL A 70 -41.74 2.90 3.76
CA VAL A 70 -40.60 2.14 4.31
C VAL A 70 -39.29 2.59 3.67
N LEU A 71 -39.24 2.67 2.34
CA LEU A 71 -38.03 3.03 1.61
C LEU A 71 -37.63 4.50 1.84
N GLN A 72 -38.59 5.41 1.98
CA GLN A 72 -38.35 6.82 2.30
C GLN A 72 -37.75 6.98 3.71
N GLU A 73 -38.23 6.27 4.71
CA GLU A 73 -37.65 6.27 6.07
C GLU A 73 -36.18 5.80 6.04
N ILE A 74 -35.89 4.79 5.23
CA ILE A 74 -34.53 4.28 5.03
C ILE A 74 -33.65 5.34 4.34
N CYS A 75 -34.15 5.97 3.28
CA CYS A 75 -33.48 7.10 2.62
C CYS A 75 -33.19 8.24 3.60
N GLN A 76 -34.13 8.58 4.49
CA GLN A 76 -33.94 9.62 5.50
C GLN A 76 -32.83 9.24 6.50
N LYS A 77 -32.72 7.98 6.93
CA LYS A 77 -31.60 7.53 7.77
C LYS A 77 -30.26 7.65 7.06
N VAL A 78 -30.20 7.29 5.78
CA VAL A 78 -28.98 7.45 4.96
C VAL A 78 -28.65 8.93 4.74
N TYR A 79 -29.66 9.78 4.53
CA TYR A 79 -29.49 11.22 4.45
C TYR A 79 -28.89 11.77 5.74
N ALA A 80 -29.48 11.46 6.89
CA ALA A 80 -29.00 11.89 8.18
C ALA A 80 -27.56 11.42 8.48
N LEU A 81 -27.18 10.24 8.00
CA LEU A 81 -25.81 9.75 8.08
C LEU A 81 -24.82 10.64 7.31
N ILE A 82 -25.20 11.10 6.12
CA ILE A 82 -24.38 11.96 5.25
C ILE A 82 -24.36 13.39 5.76
N ASP A 83 -25.52 13.93 6.15
CA ASP A 83 -25.70 15.32 6.56
C ASP A 83 -24.98 15.62 7.89
N ASN A 84 -25.05 14.67 8.84
CA ASN A 84 -24.35 14.78 10.13
C ASN A 84 -22.90 14.25 10.07
N TYR A 85 -22.31 14.15 8.88
CA TYR A 85 -20.97 13.60 8.73
C TYR A 85 -19.91 14.62 9.15
N GLU A 86 -19.27 14.33 10.27
CA GLU A 86 -18.00 14.98 10.64
C GLU A 86 -16.81 14.04 10.35
N PRO A 87 -15.79 14.51 9.61
CA PRO A 87 -14.64 13.70 9.28
C PRO A 87 -13.81 13.38 10.54
N THR A 88 -13.77 12.10 10.90
CA THR A 88 -13.03 11.61 12.08
C THR A 88 -11.55 11.35 11.81
N ASN A 89 -11.15 11.22 10.54
CA ASN A 89 -9.77 11.01 10.10
C ASN A 89 -9.59 11.38 8.61
N LYS A 90 -8.35 11.33 8.10
CA LYS A 90 -8.00 11.70 6.71
C LYS A 90 -8.64 10.83 5.61
N TYR A 91 -9.10 9.61 5.94
CA TYR A 91 -9.72 8.66 5.01
C TYR A 91 -11.25 8.66 5.11
N GLY A 92 -11.82 9.36 6.09
CA GLY A 92 -13.24 9.38 6.40
C GLY A 92 -13.70 8.19 7.24
N SER A 93 -15.00 7.90 7.24
CA SER A 93 -15.53 6.74 7.96
C SER A 93 -15.43 5.46 7.12
N ASP A 94 -14.80 4.43 7.67
CA ASP A 94 -14.75 3.10 7.07
C ASP A 94 -16.06 2.30 7.27
N HIS A 95 -16.11 1.08 6.77
CA HIS A 95 -17.31 0.23 6.84
C HIS A 95 -17.78 -0.02 8.28
N PHE A 96 -16.86 -0.24 9.23
CA PHE A 96 -17.24 -0.44 10.63
C PHE A 96 -17.89 0.81 11.19
N GLN A 97 -17.27 1.96 10.98
CA GLN A 97 -17.77 3.24 11.48
C GLN A 97 -19.11 3.64 10.84
N VAL A 98 -19.32 3.33 9.57
CA VAL A 98 -20.62 3.54 8.91
C VAL A 98 -21.68 2.61 9.51
N MET A 99 -21.34 1.33 9.76
CA MET A 99 -22.26 0.38 10.37
C MET A 99 -22.64 0.74 11.81
N GLU A 100 -21.71 1.26 12.61
CA GLU A 100 -21.98 1.80 13.96
C GLU A 100 -23.02 2.93 13.91
N LYS A 101 -22.84 3.86 12.96
CA LYS A 101 -23.79 4.97 12.77
C LYS A 101 -25.16 4.49 12.30
N LEU A 102 -25.23 3.54 11.37
CA LEU A 102 -26.50 2.93 10.93
C LEU A 102 -27.19 2.16 12.06
N ALA A 103 -26.42 1.46 12.90
CA ALA A 103 -26.92 0.80 14.10
C ALA A 103 -27.28 1.80 15.22
N GLY A 104 -26.93 3.09 15.09
CA GLY A 104 -27.23 4.15 16.06
C GLY A 104 -26.59 3.92 17.43
N PHE A 105 -25.39 3.34 17.48
CA PHE A 105 -24.67 3.06 18.72
C PHE A 105 -23.16 3.18 18.52
N SER A 106 -22.45 3.75 19.50
CA SER A 106 -20.99 3.83 19.53
C SER A 106 -20.49 3.03 20.73
N ILE A 107 -19.77 1.93 20.49
CA ILE A 107 -19.16 1.14 21.57
C ILE A 107 -17.73 1.63 21.76
N PRO A 108 -17.28 1.89 23.01
CA PRO A 108 -15.86 2.10 23.27
C PRO A 108 -15.07 0.89 22.78
N LYS A 109 -14.14 1.10 21.83
CA LYS A 109 -13.30 0.05 21.20
C LYS A 109 -12.58 -0.90 22.17
N ASN A 110 -12.56 -0.55 23.46
CA ASN A 110 -11.68 -1.14 24.46
C ASN A 110 -12.33 -2.30 25.23
N GLU A 111 -13.66 -2.48 25.19
CA GLU A 111 -14.33 -3.40 26.12
C GLU A 111 -14.95 -4.67 25.51
N TRP A 112 -15.15 -4.79 24.18
CA TRP A 112 -15.81 -5.98 23.64
C TRP A 112 -15.22 -6.52 22.33
N LEU A 113 -14.87 -7.80 22.41
CA LEU A 113 -14.54 -8.78 21.36
C LEU A 113 -13.13 -8.70 20.77
N SER A 114 -12.30 -9.64 21.19
CA SER A 114 -11.03 -10.08 20.59
C SER A 114 -11.13 -10.52 19.11
N SER A 115 -12.28 -10.31 18.44
CA SER A 115 -12.49 -10.59 17.02
C SER A 115 -13.44 -9.57 16.37
N GLU A 116 -12.93 -8.82 15.40
CA GLU A 116 -13.69 -7.89 14.54
C GLU A 116 -14.91 -8.58 13.88
N LYS A 117 -14.82 -9.89 13.61
CA LYS A 117 -15.92 -10.71 13.06
C LYS A 117 -17.16 -10.76 13.95
N LYS A 118 -16.99 -10.96 15.26
CA LYS A 118 -18.12 -11.03 16.21
C LYS A 118 -18.74 -9.65 16.41
N TYR A 119 -17.90 -8.61 16.44
CA TYR A 119 -18.36 -7.23 16.57
C TYR A 119 -19.26 -6.83 15.40
N LEU A 120 -18.84 -7.15 14.18
CA LEU A 120 -19.67 -6.91 13.00
C LEU A 120 -21.00 -7.68 13.04
N GLN A 121 -21.00 -8.95 13.44
CA GLN A 121 -22.24 -9.75 13.56
C GLN A 121 -23.24 -9.08 14.51
N TYR A 122 -22.76 -8.52 15.62
CA TYR A 122 -23.58 -7.79 16.56
C TYR A 122 -24.12 -6.48 15.97
N LEU A 123 -23.29 -5.69 15.28
CA LEU A 123 -23.73 -4.47 14.58
C LEU A 123 -24.78 -4.78 13.50
N THR A 124 -24.55 -5.82 12.70
CA THR A 124 -25.52 -6.30 11.69
C THR A 124 -26.84 -6.70 12.35
N TYR A 125 -26.80 -7.43 13.47
CA TYR A 125 -28.01 -7.82 14.20
C TYR A 125 -28.82 -6.60 14.66
N ILE A 126 -28.18 -5.63 15.32
CA ILE A 126 -28.85 -4.39 15.78
C ILE A 126 -29.41 -3.60 14.60
N ALA A 127 -28.63 -3.44 13.53
CA ALA A 127 -29.08 -2.73 12.35
C ALA A 127 -30.28 -3.43 11.70
N LYS A 128 -30.24 -4.76 11.55
CA LYS A 128 -31.36 -5.56 11.02
C LYS A 128 -32.62 -5.40 11.87
N ASP A 129 -32.49 -5.49 13.19
CA ASP A 129 -33.60 -5.33 14.12
C ASP A 129 -34.26 -3.94 14.01
N LYS A 130 -33.45 -2.87 13.99
CA LYS A 130 -33.95 -1.49 13.81
C LYS A 130 -34.68 -1.29 12.47
N PHE A 131 -34.19 -1.92 11.40
CA PHE A 131 -34.82 -1.80 10.09
C PHE A 131 -36.10 -2.64 10.00
N ASN A 132 -36.14 -3.82 10.62
CA ASN A 132 -37.36 -4.60 10.76
C ASN A 132 -38.43 -3.85 11.57
N ALA A 133 -38.04 -3.12 12.63
CA ALA A 133 -38.97 -2.30 13.41
C ALA A 133 -39.67 -1.22 12.57
N ILE A 134 -38.99 -0.63 11.57
CA ILE A 134 -39.62 0.32 10.62
C ILE A 134 -40.70 -0.38 9.80
N ILE A 135 -40.43 -1.61 9.34
CA ILE A 135 -41.39 -2.39 8.55
C ILE A 135 -42.59 -2.76 9.43
N GLU A 136 -42.34 -3.26 10.64
CA GLU A 136 -43.38 -3.61 11.61
C GLU A 136 -44.26 -2.41 11.99
N GLU A 137 -43.68 -1.24 12.23
CA GLU A 137 -44.45 -0.02 12.53
C GLU A 137 -45.44 0.33 11.40
N ILE A 138 -45.03 0.15 10.14
CA ILE A 138 -45.85 0.51 8.98
C ILE A 138 -46.92 -0.55 8.64
N TYR A 139 -46.61 -1.84 8.85
CA TYR A 139 -47.46 -2.96 8.43
C TYR A 139 -48.22 -3.65 9.58
N SER A 140 -47.91 -3.38 10.84
CA SER A 140 -48.59 -4.00 12.01
C SER A 140 -50.12 -3.85 11.99
N SER A 141 -50.63 -2.71 11.49
CA SER A 141 -52.07 -2.46 11.35
C SER A 141 -52.77 -3.31 10.29
N ASP A 142 -52.04 -3.90 9.34
CA ASP A 142 -52.61 -4.71 8.25
C ASP A 142 -52.84 -6.18 8.65
N LEU A 143 -52.23 -6.63 9.74
CA LEU A 143 -52.42 -7.99 10.29
C LEU A 143 -53.88 -8.28 10.65
N VAL A 144 -54.69 -7.24 10.85
CA VAL A 144 -56.11 -7.34 11.24
C VAL A 144 -57.04 -7.46 10.02
N ASN A 145 -56.53 -7.27 8.79
CA ASN A 145 -57.33 -7.31 7.57
C ASN A 145 -56.88 -8.43 6.62
N PRO A 146 -57.59 -9.57 6.57
CA PRO A 146 -57.23 -10.73 5.75
C PRO A 146 -57.35 -10.49 4.23
N GLN A 147 -57.82 -9.32 3.78
CA GLN A 147 -57.86 -8.96 2.35
C GLN A 147 -56.67 -8.13 1.86
N ILE A 148 -55.72 -7.77 2.74
CA ILE A 148 -54.54 -6.99 2.37
C ILE A 148 -53.43 -7.93 1.89
N ASN A 149 -53.05 -7.79 0.62
CA ASN A 149 -51.91 -8.50 0.04
C ASN A 149 -50.60 -7.85 0.51
N LEU A 150 -49.96 -8.45 1.53
CA LEU A 150 -48.63 -8.09 1.97
C LEU A 150 -47.59 -8.67 1.01
N TRP A 151 -46.53 -7.90 0.68
CA TRP A 151 -45.41 -8.40 -0.11
C TRP A 151 -44.51 -9.27 0.79
N GLY A 152 -44.83 -10.56 0.90
CA GLY A 152 -44.11 -11.51 1.75
C GLY A 152 -44.53 -12.96 1.48
N GLU A 153 -43.78 -13.92 2.01
CA GLU A 153 -44.18 -15.33 1.93
C GLU A 153 -45.40 -15.57 2.85
N SER A 154 -46.39 -16.33 2.37
CA SER A 154 -47.55 -16.71 3.16
C SER A 154 -47.20 -17.94 4.02
N GLU A 155 -47.37 -17.85 5.34
CA GLU A 155 -47.23 -19.03 6.21
C GLU A 155 -48.54 -19.84 6.23
N TYR A 156 -48.44 -21.13 5.90
CA TYR A 156 -49.55 -22.07 5.97
C TYR A 156 -49.73 -22.57 7.41
N ILE A 157 -50.96 -22.53 7.93
CA ILE A 157 -51.29 -23.14 9.22
C ILE A 157 -51.50 -24.64 9.02
N TYR A 158 -50.68 -25.44 9.69
CA TYR A 158 -50.85 -26.88 9.74
C TYR A 158 -51.44 -27.30 11.10
N LYS A 159 -52.48 -28.14 11.08
CA LYS A 159 -53.00 -28.82 12.27
C LYS A 159 -52.19 -30.10 12.48
N VAL A 160 -51.40 -30.12 13.55
CA VAL A 160 -50.64 -31.30 13.95
C VAL A 160 -51.51 -32.14 14.89
N ASN A 161 -51.92 -33.33 14.45
CA ASN A 161 -52.63 -34.28 15.29
C ASN A 161 -51.60 -35.19 15.98
N HIS A 162 -51.80 -35.44 17.26
CA HIS A 162 -50.96 -36.32 18.07
C HIS A 162 -51.74 -37.58 18.45
N ASP A 163 -51.04 -38.72 18.52
CA ASP A 163 -51.55 -39.91 19.18
C ASP A 163 -51.87 -39.58 20.65
N PRO A 164 -53.10 -39.79 21.13
CA PRO A 164 -53.51 -39.36 22.47
C PRO A 164 -52.84 -40.15 23.61
N ILE A 165 -52.20 -41.29 23.32
CA ILE A 165 -51.56 -42.16 24.29
C ILE A 165 -50.05 -41.98 24.27
N THR A 166 -49.42 -41.99 23.09
CA THR A 166 -47.95 -41.86 22.96
C THR A 166 -47.47 -40.43 22.84
N ARG A 167 -48.37 -39.48 22.52
CA ARG A 167 -48.09 -38.08 22.16
C ARG A 167 -47.24 -37.89 20.90
N GLU A 168 -46.96 -38.97 20.15
CA GLU A 168 -46.24 -38.87 18.88
C GLU A 168 -47.13 -38.25 17.79
N ILE A 169 -46.52 -37.52 16.86
CA ILE A 169 -47.23 -36.87 15.76
C ILE A 169 -47.75 -37.95 14.81
N THR A 170 -49.06 -38.01 14.61
CA THR A 170 -49.71 -39.02 13.75
C THR A 170 -50.00 -38.48 12.36
N THR A 171 -50.46 -37.23 12.23
CA THR A 171 -50.70 -36.58 10.94
C THR A 171 -50.50 -35.07 11.04
N VAL A 172 -49.96 -34.46 9.99
CA VAL A 172 -49.96 -33.00 9.79
C VAL A 172 -50.95 -32.72 8.68
N GLU A 173 -52.09 -32.11 9.01
CA GLU A 173 -53.14 -31.76 8.05
C GLU A 173 -53.14 -30.25 7.81
N GLU A 174 -53.19 -29.80 6.56
CA GLU A 174 -53.48 -28.38 6.26
C GLU A 174 -54.90 -28.05 6.78
N THR A 175 -55.07 -26.90 7.45
CA THR A 175 -56.40 -26.53 7.98
C THR A 175 -57.42 -26.34 6.84
N PRO A 176 -58.67 -26.84 6.96
CA PRO A 176 -59.68 -26.75 5.90
C PRO A 176 -60.09 -25.33 5.49
N THR A 177 -59.69 -24.30 6.25
CA THR A 177 -60.06 -22.90 6.00
C THR A 177 -59.13 -22.19 5.01
N GLY A 178 -57.98 -22.76 4.65
CA GLY A 178 -57.02 -22.07 3.76
C GLY A 178 -56.58 -20.69 4.29
N GLU A 179 -56.70 -20.47 5.61
CA GLU A 179 -56.38 -19.20 6.25
C GLU A 179 -54.87 -18.97 6.21
N ILE A 180 -54.45 -18.24 5.20
CA ILE A 180 -53.14 -17.58 5.15
C ILE A 180 -53.18 -16.49 6.21
N LEU A 181 -52.37 -16.63 7.28
CA LEU A 181 -52.13 -15.48 8.14
C LEU A 181 -51.18 -14.54 7.40
N PRO A 182 -51.57 -13.27 7.18
CA PRO A 182 -50.63 -12.29 6.67
C PRO A 182 -49.47 -12.18 7.66
N THR A 183 -48.25 -12.47 7.22
CA THR A 183 -47.04 -12.23 8.02
C THR A 183 -46.46 -10.87 7.65
N ILE A 184 -45.98 -10.11 8.64
CA ILE A 184 -45.31 -8.83 8.38
C ILE A 184 -44.11 -9.09 7.46
N PRO A 185 -43.94 -8.33 6.36
CA PRO A 185 -42.78 -8.47 5.50
C PRO A 185 -41.47 -8.30 6.28
N SER A 186 -40.50 -9.17 6.04
CA SER A 186 -39.17 -9.06 6.63
C SER A 186 -38.24 -8.15 5.79
N LEU A 187 -37.08 -7.80 6.35
CA LEU A 187 -36.00 -7.18 5.58
C LEU A 187 -35.60 -8.01 4.35
N ASP A 188 -35.65 -9.34 4.43
CA ASP A 188 -35.38 -10.23 3.32
C ASP A 188 -36.41 -10.07 2.19
N ASN A 189 -37.70 -9.94 2.54
CA ASN A 189 -38.75 -9.60 1.58
C ASN A 189 -38.54 -8.20 0.98
N LEU A 190 -38.06 -7.24 1.78
CA LEU A 190 -37.84 -5.86 1.32
C LEU A 190 -36.71 -5.81 0.29
N ILE A 191 -35.64 -6.59 0.50
CA ILE A 191 -34.55 -6.73 -0.46
C ILE A 191 -35.07 -7.32 -1.79
N ALA A 192 -35.95 -8.32 -1.73
CA ALA A 192 -36.54 -8.93 -2.92
C ALA A 192 -37.44 -7.94 -3.67
N GLU A 193 -38.30 -7.20 -2.98
CA GLU A 193 -39.14 -6.17 -3.58
C GLU A 193 -38.34 -4.99 -4.14
N CYS A 194 -37.32 -4.52 -3.43
CA CYS A 194 -36.37 -3.55 -3.97
C CYS A 194 -35.73 -4.06 -5.26
N GLN A 195 -35.32 -5.33 -5.30
CA GLN A 195 -34.76 -5.90 -6.52
C GLN A 195 -35.77 -5.97 -7.65
N LYS A 196 -37.06 -6.26 -7.39
CA LYS A 196 -38.12 -6.21 -8.41
C LYS A 196 -38.33 -4.79 -8.94
N LEU A 197 -38.41 -3.80 -8.04
CA LEU A 197 -38.53 -2.38 -8.40
C LEU A 197 -37.31 -1.85 -9.17
N LEU A 198 -36.12 -2.35 -8.85
CA LEU A 198 -34.85 -2.00 -9.52
C LEU A 198 -34.58 -2.84 -10.77
N LYS A 199 -35.27 -3.98 -10.93
CA LYS A 199 -35.32 -4.77 -12.17
C LYS A 199 -36.16 -4.01 -13.19
N THR A 200 -35.69 -2.83 -13.56
CA THR A 200 -36.06 -2.32 -14.88
C THR A 200 -35.27 -3.14 -15.87
N ASN A 201 -35.98 -3.75 -16.82
CA ASN A 201 -35.41 -4.50 -17.93
C ASN A 201 -34.48 -3.54 -18.70
N PHE A 202 -33.21 -3.48 -18.33
CA PHE A 202 -32.20 -2.79 -19.11
C PHE A 202 -32.26 -3.29 -20.56
N ASP A 203 -32.53 -4.58 -20.74
CA ASP A 203 -32.82 -5.20 -22.04
C ASP A 203 -34.05 -4.57 -22.73
N GLU A 204 -35.17 -4.33 -22.05
CA GLU A 204 -36.32 -3.60 -22.64
C GLU A 204 -36.01 -2.13 -22.91
N ILE A 205 -35.21 -1.45 -22.09
CA ILE A 205 -34.82 -0.06 -22.35
C ILE A 205 -33.86 0.01 -23.56
N ILE A 206 -32.93 -0.95 -23.66
CA ILE A 206 -31.99 -1.07 -24.77
C ILE A 206 -32.72 -1.47 -26.06
N ASP A 207 -33.65 -2.42 -25.98
CA ASP A 207 -34.43 -2.96 -27.11
C ASP A 207 -35.67 -2.14 -27.44
N SER A 208 -36.05 -1.18 -26.59
CA SER A 208 -37.15 -0.26 -26.89
C SER A 208 -36.83 0.66 -28.06
N GLY A 209 -37.87 1.01 -28.82
CA GLY A 209 -37.82 2.06 -29.86
C GLY A 209 -37.65 3.48 -29.33
N MET A 210 -37.23 3.66 -28.07
CA MET A 210 -36.96 4.96 -27.45
C MET A 210 -35.81 5.70 -28.17
N THR A 211 -35.88 7.02 -28.21
CA THR A 211 -34.78 7.87 -28.67
C THR A 211 -33.58 7.79 -27.71
N PRO A 212 -32.35 8.12 -28.15
CA PRO A 212 -31.19 8.16 -27.26
C PRO A 212 -31.37 9.06 -26.03
N GLY A 213 -32.11 10.17 -26.16
CA GLY A 213 -32.46 11.05 -25.04
C GLY A 213 -33.38 10.37 -24.04
N GLU A 214 -34.45 9.73 -24.51
CA GLU A 214 -35.39 8.98 -23.67
C GLU A 214 -34.73 7.76 -23.00
N LYS A 215 -33.80 7.08 -23.69
CA LYS A 215 -32.99 6.01 -23.09
C LYS A 215 -32.09 6.54 -21.99
N THR A 216 -31.44 7.69 -22.21
CA THR A 216 -30.60 8.34 -21.20
C THR A 216 -31.42 8.74 -19.98
N GLU A 217 -32.58 9.35 -20.19
CA GLU A 217 -33.51 9.74 -19.12
C GLU A 217 -34.04 8.51 -18.37
N ALA A 218 -34.45 7.45 -19.07
CA ALA A 218 -34.89 6.18 -18.46
C ALA A 218 -33.76 5.48 -17.67
N LEU A 219 -32.52 5.53 -18.16
CA LEU A 219 -31.34 4.99 -17.48
C LEU A 219 -31.01 5.80 -16.21
N GLU A 220 -31.02 7.14 -16.30
CA GLU A 220 -30.82 8.03 -15.15
C GLU A 220 -31.92 7.87 -14.09
N LEU A 221 -33.17 7.73 -14.53
CA LEU A 221 -34.33 7.48 -13.67
C LEU A 221 -34.19 6.16 -12.88
N ASN A 222 -33.61 5.11 -13.46
CA ASN A 222 -33.43 3.81 -12.78
C ASN A 222 -32.15 3.73 -11.94
N HIS A 223 -31.12 4.47 -12.31
CA HIS A 223 -29.89 4.60 -11.51
C HIS A 223 -30.15 5.23 -10.12
N THR A 224 -31.20 6.05 -9.98
CA THR A 224 -31.46 6.85 -8.77
C THR A 224 -31.82 6.03 -7.52
N LEU A 225 -32.17 4.75 -7.66
CA LEU A 225 -32.50 3.85 -6.53
C LEU A 225 -31.54 2.65 -6.39
N ASP A 226 -30.55 2.48 -7.28
CA ASP A 226 -29.63 1.30 -7.33
C ASP A 226 -28.79 1.13 -6.04
N PHE A 227 -28.80 2.14 -5.16
CA PHE A 227 -28.08 2.12 -3.89
C PHE A 227 -28.85 1.44 -2.74
N LEU A 228 -30.19 1.38 -2.82
CA LEU A 228 -31.02 0.84 -1.73
C LEU A 228 -30.78 -0.65 -1.50
N SER A 229 -30.86 -1.45 -2.57
CA SER A 229 -30.64 -2.90 -2.49
C SER A 229 -29.26 -3.27 -1.90
N PRO A 230 -28.13 -2.66 -2.34
CA PRO A 230 -26.83 -2.85 -1.69
C PRO A 230 -26.79 -2.50 -0.19
N ILE A 231 -27.39 -1.38 0.24
CA ILE A 231 -27.42 -1.00 1.67
C ILE A 231 -28.20 -2.02 2.48
N LEU A 232 -29.40 -2.41 2.01
CA LEU A 232 -30.23 -3.41 2.70
C LEU A 232 -29.53 -4.76 2.80
N LYS A 233 -28.82 -5.18 1.75
CA LYS A 233 -28.00 -6.40 1.78
C LYS A 233 -26.92 -6.33 2.86
N VAL A 234 -26.22 -5.19 2.99
CA VAL A 234 -25.21 -5.01 4.05
C VAL A 234 -25.84 -5.11 5.43
N ILE A 235 -26.97 -4.43 5.66
CA ILE A 235 -27.73 -4.49 6.92
C ILE A 235 -28.19 -5.92 7.23
N ASN A 236 -28.51 -6.69 6.19
CA ASN A 236 -28.85 -8.10 6.29
C ASN A 236 -27.63 -9.04 6.40
N GLY A 237 -26.42 -8.49 6.53
CA GLY A 237 -25.20 -9.25 6.79
C GLY A 237 -24.42 -9.68 5.55
N TYR A 238 -24.76 -9.16 4.36
CA TYR A 238 -23.99 -9.41 3.14
C TYR A 238 -22.65 -8.67 3.19
N ARG A 239 -21.55 -9.42 3.23
CA ARG A 239 -20.22 -8.88 3.52
C ARG A 239 -19.42 -8.42 2.31
N LYS A 240 -19.82 -8.80 1.09
CA LYS A 240 -19.12 -8.41 -0.14
C LYS A 240 -19.46 -6.97 -0.60
N VAL A 241 -20.22 -6.21 0.17
CA VAL A 241 -20.47 -4.78 -0.12
C VAL A 241 -19.82 -3.94 0.97
N ASN A 242 -18.98 -3.00 0.55
CA ASN A 242 -18.32 -2.05 1.43
C ASN A 242 -19.10 -0.72 1.44
N LEU A 243 -19.13 -0.07 2.61
CA LEU A 243 -19.72 1.24 2.81
C LEU A 243 -18.61 2.14 3.33
N SER A 244 -18.45 3.32 2.75
CA SER A 244 -17.50 4.31 3.24
C SER A 244 -18.07 5.71 3.09
N LEU A 245 -17.73 6.61 4.00
CA LEU A 245 -18.30 7.95 4.03
C LEU A 245 -17.17 8.99 4.03
N ASN A 246 -17.17 9.86 3.03
CA ASN A 246 -16.16 10.92 2.90
C ASN A 246 -16.75 12.11 2.13
N LYS A 247 -16.33 13.33 2.46
CA LYS A 247 -16.72 14.59 1.78
C LYS A 247 -18.24 14.68 1.48
N ASN A 248 -19.08 14.42 2.48
CA ASN A 248 -20.55 14.44 2.37
C ASN A 248 -21.11 13.50 1.29
N CYS A 249 -20.42 12.37 1.06
CA CYS A 249 -20.82 11.36 0.10
C CYS A 249 -20.64 9.97 0.70
N LEU A 250 -21.72 9.17 0.69
CA LEU A 250 -21.66 7.75 1.00
C LEU A 250 -21.25 7.00 -0.27
N THR A 251 -20.10 6.36 -0.23
CA THR A 251 -19.63 5.49 -1.31
C THR A 251 -19.94 4.03 -0.96
N ILE A 252 -20.72 3.38 -1.83
CA ILE A 252 -21.05 1.97 -1.76
C ILE A 252 -20.21 1.25 -2.80
N THR A 253 -19.29 0.39 -2.38
CA THR A 253 -18.52 -0.43 -3.31
C THR A 253 -19.11 -1.84 -3.32
N LYS A 254 -19.56 -2.30 -4.49
CA LYS A 254 -20.18 -3.62 -4.68
C LYS A 254 -19.38 -4.46 -5.68
N PRO A 255 -19.48 -5.81 -5.64
CA PRO A 255 -18.83 -6.66 -6.64
C PRO A 255 -19.36 -6.33 -8.03
N TRP A 256 -18.46 -6.34 -9.02
CA TRP A 256 -18.78 -6.11 -10.42
C TRP A 256 -18.44 -7.36 -11.21
N TYR A 257 -19.49 -8.04 -11.69
CA TYR A 257 -19.35 -9.35 -12.32
C TYR A 257 -19.20 -9.26 -13.83
N ARG A 258 -19.45 -8.11 -14.48
CA ARG A 258 -19.42 -8.00 -15.96
C ARG A 258 -18.10 -8.49 -16.56
N HIS A 259 -16.96 -8.03 -16.05
CA HIS A 259 -15.66 -8.42 -16.61
C HIS A 259 -15.34 -9.88 -16.31
N GLN A 260 -15.74 -10.38 -15.13
CA GLN A 260 -15.60 -11.80 -14.77
C GLN A 260 -16.42 -12.68 -15.72
N ASP A 261 -17.63 -12.26 -16.02
CA ASP A 261 -18.58 -12.91 -16.92
C ASP A 261 -18.07 -12.95 -18.37
N ILE A 262 -17.48 -11.86 -18.87
CA ILE A 262 -16.83 -11.81 -20.20
C ILE A 262 -15.66 -12.79 -20.24
N ILE A 263 -14.77 -12.74 -19.25
CA ILE A 263 -13.60 -13.62 -19.14
C ILE A 263 -14.04 -15.10 -19.09
N LYS A 264 -15.06 -15.42 -18.29
CA LYS A 264 -15.59 -16.80 -18.14
C LYS A 264 -16.30 -17.31 -19.40
N SER A 265 -16.76 -16.43 -20.29
CA SER A 265 -17.37 -16.84 -21.57
C SER A 265 -16.32 -17.19 -22.64
N ALA A 266 -15.06 -16.79 -22.47
CA ALA A 266 -13.99 -17.17 -23.39
C ALA A 266 -13.56 -18.63 -23.19
N ALA A 267 -13.17 -19.29 -24.28
CA ALA A 267 -12.69 -20.68 -24.25
C ALA A 267 -11.26 -20.78 -23.71
N VAL A 268 -10.42 -19.79 -23.99
CA VAL A 268 -9.04 -19.67 -23.50
C VAL A 268 -8.78 -18.22 -23.15
N VAL A 269 -8.17 -17.96 -21.99
CA VAL A 269 -7.79 -16.61 -21.56
C VAL A 269 -6.31 -16.56 -21.26
N THR A 270 -5.61 -15.63 -21.90
CA THR A 270 -4.19 -15.33 -21.64
C THR A 270 -4.08 -13.95 -21.00
N PHE A 271 -3.56 -13.90 -19.79
CA PHE A 271 -3.25 -12.63 -19.11
C PHE A 271 -1.79 -12.25 -19.36
N LEU A 272 -1.56 -11.06 -19.90
CA LEU A 272 -0.25 -10.48 -20.08
C LEU A 272 0.01 -9.48 -18.95
N ASP A 273 0.38 -9.99 -17.77
CA ASP A 273 0.77 -9.15 -16.63
C ASP A 273 1.92 -9.82 -15.88
N THR A 274 3.04 -9.11 -15.73
CA THR A 274 4.24 -9.61 -15.05
C THR A 274 4.20 -9.42 -13.54
N THR A 275 3.26 -8.63 -13.03
CA THR A 275 3.27 -8.13 -11.65
C THR A 275 2.11 -8.62 -10.79
N GLN A 276 1.09 -9.22 -11.40
CA GLN A 276 -0.08 -9.72 -10.67
C GLN A 276 0.18 -11.07 -9.97
N ASP A 277 -0.19 -11.16 -8.69
CA ASP A 277 -0.12 -12.41 -7.93
C ASP A 277 -1.28 -13.36 -8.30
N VAL A 278 -0.97 -14.63 -8.54
CA VAL A 278 -1.95 -15.65 -8.95
C VAL A 278 -3.10 -15.79 -7.94
N ALA A 279 -2.83 -15.68 -6.64
CA ALA A 279 -3.88 -15.80 -5.63
C ALA A 279 -4.81 -14.59 -5.64
N ASP A 280 -4.29 -13.39 -5.92
CA ASP A 280 -5.09 -12.17 -6.03
C ASP A 280 -5.88 -12.12 -7.35
N LEU A 281 -5.31 -12.62 -8.44
CA LEU A 281 -6.00 -12.85 -9.70
C LEU A 281 -7.19 -13.79 -9.53
N ARG A 282 -6.95 -14.96 -8.90
CA ARG A 282 -8.00 -15.95 -8.61
C ARG A 282 -9.17 -15.36 -7.83
N ARG A 283 -8.88 -14.55 -6.80
CA ARG A 283 -9.91 -13.84 -6.02
C ARG A 283 -10.68 -12.84 -6.88
N SER A 284 -9.99 -12.07 -7.71
CA SER A 284 -10.59 -11.04 -8.58
C SER A 284 -11.53 -11.64 -9.64
N LEU A 285 -11.20 -12.83 -10.14
CA LEU A 285 -12.00 -13.58 -11.11
C LEU A 285 -13.08 -14.47 -10.46
N ASN A 286 -13.10 -14.56 -9.12
CA ASN A 286 -13.98 -15.45 -8.35
C ASN A 286 -13.92 -16.88 -8.93
N LEU A 287 -12.68 -17.40 -9.06
CA LEU A 287 -12.40 -18.77 -9.48
C LEU A 287 -12.17 -19.66 -8.26
N ASP A 288 -12.47 -20.95 -8.42
CA ASP A 288 -12.24 -21.94 -7.38
C ASP A 288 -10.76 -22.20 -7.16
N LYS A 289 -10.42 -22.73 -5.97
CA LYS A 289 -9.01 -23.02 -5.62
C LYS A 289 -8.37 -24.05 -6.53
N ASP A 290 -9.17 -24.93 -7.11
CA ASP A 290 -8.71 -26.05 -7.93
C ASP A 290 -8.69 -25.70 -9.42
N GLU A 291 -9.19 -24.51 -9.79
CA GLU A 291 -9.13 -24.06 -11.17
C GLU A 291 -7.68 -23.72 -11.56
N PRO A 292 -7.12 -24.40 -12.58
CA PRO A 292 -5.71 -24.27 -12.93
C PRO A 292 -5.42 -22.91 -13.57
N ILE A 293 -4.46 -22.19 -13.02
CA ILE A 293 -3.87 -21.00 -13.65
C ILE A 293 -2.42 -21.36 -13.99
N LEU A 294 -2.13 -21.49 -15.29
CA LEU A 294 -0.79 -21.77 -15.77
C LEU A 294 -0.01 -20.47 -15.87
N THR A 295 1.13 -20.41 -15.18
CA THR A 295 2.04 -19.26 -15.23
C THR A 295 3.23 -19.57 -16.11
N PHE A 296 3.48 -18.69 -17.08
CA PHE A 296 4.67 -18.72 -17.91
C PHE A 296 5.47 -17.46 -17.64
N SER A 297 6.76 -17.62 -17.36
CA SER A 297 7.71 -16.51 -17.24
C SER A 297 8.74 -16.61 -18.35
N SER A 298 9.20 -15.47 -18.86
CA SER A 298 10.38 -15.45 -19.72
C SER A 298 11.62 -15.89 -18.93
N LEU A 299 12.65 -16.35 -19.64
CA LEU A 299 13.97 -16.50 -19.05
C LEU A 299 14.40 -15.18 -18.40
N GLU A 300 15.06 -15.31 -17.25
CA GLU A 300 15.60 -14.17 -16.51
C GLU A 300 16.50 -13.34 -17.42
N LYS A 301 16.20 -12.04 -17.52
CA LYS A 301 17.04 -11.09 -18.24
C LYS A 301 18.13 -10.57 -17.31
N ASP A 302 19.29 -10.26 -17.87
CA ASP A 302 20.38 -9.63 -17.14
C ASP A 302 20.06 -8.16 -16.85
N HIS A 303 20.16 -7.75 -15.58
CA HIS A 303 19.99 -6.38 -15.11
C HIS A 303 21.30 -5.77 -14.60
N SER A 304 22.46 -6.33 -14.97
CA SER A 304 23.79 -5.82 -14.58
C SER A 304 24.05 -4.35 -14.94
N ASN A 305 23.33 -3.82 -15.93
CA ASN A 305 23.42 -2.43 -16.38
C ASN A 305 22.47 -1.47 -15.63
N LEU A 306 21.72 -1.98 -14.64
CA LEU A 306 20.76 -1.21 -13.85
C LEU A 306 21.27 -1.03 -12.42
N THR A 307 21.37 0.22 -11.99
CA THR A 307 21.61 0.60 -10.59
C THR A 307 20.36 1.22 -9.98
N ILE A 308 19.97 0.75 -8.80
CA ILE A 308 18.83 1.26 -8.04
C ILE A 308 19.34 1.82 -6.71
N LYS A 309 19.13 3.12 -6.50
CA LYS A 309 19.52 3.85 -5.29
C LYS A 309 18.31 4.13 -4.42
N PHE A 310 18.21 3.42 -3.31
CA PHE A 310 17.16 3.62 -2.31
C PHE A 310 17.64 4.62 -1.26
N ALA A 311 17.00 5.80 -1.21
CA ALA A 311 17.21 6.79 -0.16
C ALA A 311 16.10 6.69 0.90
N GLN A 312 16.27 5.73 1.82
CA GLN A 312 15.22 5.28 2.77
C GLN A 312 14.88 6.31 3.87
N ASP A 313 15.84 7.17 4.18
CA ASP A 313 15.79 8.24 5.19
C ASP A 313 15.08 9.51 4.71
N PHE A 314 14.76 9.61 3.41
CA PHE A 314 14.08 10.76 2.84
C PHE A 314 12.73 11.03 3.51
N GLY A 315 12.05 9.98 3.96
CA GLY A 315 10.68 9.99 4.47
C GLY A 315 9.67 9.56 3.40
N HIS A 316 8.38 9.79 3.62
CA HIS A 316 7.34 9.29 2.70
C HIS A 316 7.30 10.00 1.33
N GLY A 317 7.86 11.22 1.23
CA GLY A 317 7.76 12.06 0.03
C GLY A 317 6.32 12.51 -0.33
N SER A 318 5.30 12.03 0.38
CA SER A 318 3.87 12.14 0.05
C SER A 318 3.13 13.27 0.79
N ASN A 319 3.79 14.05 1.64
CA ASN A 319 3.11 14.90 2.62
C ASN A 319 2.21 15.95 1.95
N LEU A 320 0.89 15.76 2.11
CA LEU A 320 -0.23 16.60 1.64
C LEU A 320 -0.19 18.07 2.11
N ARG A 321 0.77 18.45 2.95
CA ARG A 321 1.11 19.84 3.26
C ARG A 321 2.60 20.06 3.06
N ARG A 322 2.99 20.07 1.78
CA ARG A 322 4.22 20.65 1.25
C ARG A 322 4.29 22.20 1.44
N SER A 323 3.29 22.79 2.12
CA SER A 323 3.18 24.20 2.47
C SER A 323 2.71 24.34 3.93
N GLY A 324 3.50 24.94 4.82
CA GLY A 324 2.99 25.31 6.16
C GLY A 324 3.98 25.62 7.28
N SER A 325 5.26 25.25 7.21
CA SER A 325 6.24 25.65 8.23
C SER A 325 7.68 25.52 7.72
N GLU A 326 8.57 26.36 8.27
CA GLU A 326 9.99 26.54 7.91
C GLU A 326 10.74 25.23 7.61
N TYR A 327 11.13 25.07 6.34
CA TYR A 327 11.72 23.90 5.67
C TYR A 327 10.69 22.88 5.22
N CYS A 328 10.07 23.18 4.08
CA CYS A 328 9.02 22.35 3.52
C CYS A 328 9.62 21.16 2.74
N GLU A 329 8.96 20.01 2.81
CA GLU A 329 9.28 18.82 1.99
C GLU A 329 9.45 19.15 0.49
N THR A 330 8.83 20.23 0.01
CA THR A 330 9.01 20.76 -1.35
C THR A 330 10.43 21.25 -1.61
N GLU A 331 11.02 22.01 -0.68
CA GLU A 331 12.40 22.50 -0.82
C GLU A 331 13.37 21.33 -0.85
N ARG A 332 13.17 20.34 0.04
CA ARG A 332 13.97 19.10 0.07
C ARG A 332 13.88 18.33 -1.24
N THR A 333 12.66 18.13 -1.73
CA THR A 333 12.39 17.41 -2.99
C THR A 333 13.01 18.16 -4.17
N THR A 334 12.86 19.49 -4.22
CA THR A 334 13.41 20.34 -5.28
C THR A 334 14.93 20.31 -5.27
N ALA A 335 15.56 20.41 -4.08
CA ALA A 335 17.01 20.31 -3.92
C ALA A 335 17.53 18.96 -4.40
N LEU A 336 16.83 17.86 -4.06
CA LEU A 336 17.18 16.52 -4.51
C LEU A 336 17.09 16.39 -6.04
N ILE A 337 15.98 16.83 -6.64
CA ILE A 337 15.78 16.80 -8.10
C ILE A 337 16.90 17.58 -8.79
N ASN A 338 17.19 18.80 -8.34
CA ASN A 338 18.24 19.64 -8.92
C ASN A 338 19.64 19.03 -8.77
N GLN A 339 19.94 18.43 -7.62
CA GLN A 339 21.24 17.80 -7.40
C GLN A 339 21.42 16.56 -8.28
N ILE A 340 20.40 15.71 -8.41
CA ILE A 340 20.43 14.55 -9.32
C ILE A 340 20.56 15.02 -10.77
N ALA A 341 19.84 16.09 -11.14
CA ALA A 341 19.94 16.69 -12.46
C ALA A 341 21.34 17.20 -12.79
N GLU A 342 22.04 17.84 -11.85
CA GLU A 342 23.42 18.27 -12.06
C GLU A 342 24.39 17.09 -12.12
N ASN A 343 24.17 16.03 -11.33
CA ASN A 343 24.99 14.81 -11.38
C ASN A 343 24.85 14.07 -12.73
N HIS A 344 23.74 14.29 -13.44
CA HIS A 344 23.39 13.68 -14.73
C HIS A 344 23.16 14.77 -15.81
N LYS A 345 24.01 15.79 -15.85
CA LYS A 345 23.82 17.01 -16.65
C LYS A 345 23.61 16.76 -18.14
N ASP A 346 24.32 15.80 -18.71
CA ASP A 346 24.29 15.47 -20.15
C ASP A 346 23.33 14.32 -20.48
N GLU A 347 22.56 13.87 -19.50
CA GLU A 347 21.69 12.71 -19.58
C GLU A 347 20.20 13.09 -19.60
N LYS A 348 19.38 12.22 -20.19
CA LYS A 348 17.93 12.39 -20.17
C LYS A 348 17.36 11.79 -18.89
N ILE A 349 16.67 12.62 -18.11
CA ILE A 349 16.11 12.20 -16.83
C ILE A 349 14.59 12.16 -16.89
N GLY A 350 14.02 11.09 -16.36
CA GLY A 350 12.58 10.98 -16.12
C GLY A 350 12.24 11.21 -14.65
N LEU A 351 11.12 11.89 -14.39
CA LEU A 351 10.61 12.16 -13.05
C LEU A 351 9.21 11.55 -12.86
N ILE A 352 9.01 10.84 -11.76
CA ILE A 352 7.71 10.43 -11.25
C ILE A 352 7.54 10.98 -9.83
N ASP A 353 6.44 11.69 -9.57
CA ASP A 353 6.06 12.16 -8.23
C ASP A 353 4.56 11.90 -8.00
N TYR A 354 4.01 12.28 -6.86
CA TYR A 354 2.58 12.27 -6.64
C TYR A 354 1.86 13.23 -7.60
N LYS A 355 0.65 12.88 -8.05
CA LYS A 355 -0.15 13.64 -9.03
C LYS A 355 -0.26 15.14 -8.71
N GLN A 356 -0.42 15.47 -7.43
CA GLN A 356 -0.54 16.85 -6.95
C GLN A 356 0.77 17.67 -7.05
N HIS A 357 1.91 17.01 -7.25
CA HIS A 357 3.24 17.63 -7.21
C HIS A 357 4.03 17.49 -8.51
N ALA A 358 3.82 16.41 -9.28
CA ALA A 358 4.59 16.10 -10.48
C ALA A 358 4.78 17.30 -11.42
N TYR A 359 3.74 18.09 -11.64
CA TYR A 359 3.73 19.23 -12.56
C TYR A 359 3.89 20.60 -11.88
N SER A 360 4.21 20.63 -10.58
CA SER A 360 4.33 21.88 -9.81
C SER A 360 5.78 22.36 -9.65
N HIS A 361 6.74 21.49 -9.97
CA HIS A 361 8.17 21.78 -9.83
C HIS A 361 8.66 22.72 -10.94
N GLN A 362 9.57 23.62 -10.61
CA GLN A 362 10.44 24.25 -11.61
C GLN A 362 11.57 23.28 -11.90
N LEU A 363 11.51 22.62 -13.05
CA LEU A 363 12.39 21.50 -13.37
C LEU A 363 13.60 21.95 -14.20
N PRO A 364 14.79 21.38 -13.96
CA PRO A 364 15.95 21.51 -14.85
C PRO A 364 15.65 21.03 -16.28
N ASP A 365 16.36 21.60 -17.26
CA ASP A 365 16.13 21.34 -18.70
C ASP A 365 16.34 19.88 -19.11
N ASN A 366 17.18 19.14 -18.39
CA ASN A 366 17.47 17.72 -18.64
C ASN A 366 16.42 16.76 -18.03
N ILE A 367 15.45 17.26 -17.26
CA ILE A 367 14.23 16.52 -16.90
C ILE A 367 13.26 16.54 -18.09
N VAL A 368 13.45 15.61 -19.01
CA VAL A 368 12.74 15.59 -20.30
C VAL A 368 11.35 14.98 -20.24
N LYS A 369 11.04 14.25 -19.16
CA LYS A 369 9.77 13.52 -18.98
C LYS A 369 9.30 13.59 -17.54
N VAL A 370 8.01 13.85 -17.36
CA VAL A 370 7.36 13.97 -16.05
C VAL A 370 6.08 13.16 -16.07
N GLY A 371 5.88 12.34 -15.05
CA GLY A 371 4.64 11.60 -14.83
C GLY A 371 4.30 11.52 -13.36
N HIS A 372 3.23 10.80 -13.04
CA HIS A 372 2.86 10.55 -11.66
C HIS A 372 2.53 9.10 -11.34
N TRP A 373 2.73 8.74 -10.08
CA TRP A 373 2.40 7.41 -9.56
C TRP A 373 0.95 7.01 -9.85
N GLY A 374 0.76 5.71 -10.11
CA GLY A 374 -0.53 5.08 -10.40
C GLY A 374 -1.05 5.33 -11.83
N ASN A 375 -0.42 6.21 -12.60
CA ASN A 375 -0.76 6.45 -14.01
C ASN A 375 0.46 6.20 -14.89
N ASP A 376 1.50 7.02 -14.76
CA ASP A 376 2.69 6.97 -15.61
C ASP A 376 3.72 5.94 -15.15
N SER A 377 3.54 5.42 -13.93
CA SER A 377 4.28 4.26 -13.42
C SER A 377 3.92 2.95 -14.15
N ARG A 378 2.75 2.89 -14.81
CA ARG A 378 2.26 1.76 -15.60
C ARG A 378 1.92 2.21 -17.03
N GLY A 379 1.77 1.30 -18.00
CA GLY A 379 1.24 1.62 -19.34
C GLY A 379 1.99 2.66 -20.21
N SER A 380 3.05 3.28 -19.72
CA SER A 380 3.74 4.38 -20.42
C SER A 380 5.12 3.98 -20.92
N ASN A 381 5.38 4.30 -22.19
CA ASN A 381 6.69 4.21 -22.86
C ASN A 381 7.42 5.56 -22.90
N GLN A 382 6.92 6.58 -22.19
CA GLN A 382 7.49 7.92 -22.31
C GLN A 382 8.92 8.03 -21.75
N PHE A 383 9.31 7.13 -20.85
CA PHE A 383 10.61 7.13 -20.16
C PHE A 383 11.65 6.19 -20.80
N LEU A 384 11.35 5.60 -21.97
CA LEU A 384 12.23 4.61 -22.63
C LEU A 384 13.65 5.13 -22.89
N ASP A 385 13.77 6.42 -23.22
CA ASP A 385 15.04 7.06 -23.59
C ASP A 385 15.78 7.68 -22.39
N CYS A 386 15.25 7.53 -21.17
CA CYS A 386 15.88 8.09 -19.97
C CYS A 386 17.01 7.16 -19.50
N THR A 387 18.19 7.71 -19.21
CA THR A 387 19.32 6.97 -18.59
C THR A 387 19.29 7.12 -17.07
N ALA A 388 18.64 8.17 -16.56
CA ALA A 388 18.35 8.33 -15.14
C ALA A 388 16.84 8.50 -14.89
N MET A 389 16.38 7.97 -13.76
CA MET A 389 15.01 8.13 -13.28
C MET A 389 14.99 8.58 -11.84
N ILE A 390 14.05 9.45 -11.51
CA ILE A 390 13.75 9.86 -10.13
C ILE A 390 12.28 9.51 -9.85
N ALA A 391 12.01 8.68 -8.84
CA ALA A 391 10.65 8.38 -8.43
C ALA A 391 10.45 8.72 -6.94
N ILE A 392 9.77 9.84 -6.68
CA ILE A 392 9.64 10.42 -5.35
C ILE A 392 8.54 9.75 -4.53
N GLY A 393 8.92 9.21 -3.38
CA GLY A 393 8.05 8.72 -2.32
C GLY A 393 7.65 7.25 -2.43
N ASP A 394 7.24 6.69 -1.30
CA ASP A 394 6.91 5.27 -1.15
C ASP A 394 5.44 5.00 -1.51
N TYR A 395 5.11 5.16 -2.80
CA TYR A 395 3.75 5.10 -3.30
C TYR A 395 2.96 3.90 -2.76
N THR A 396 1.74 4.21 -2.35
CA THR A 396 0.72 3.23 -2.01
C THR A 396 -0.59 3.76 -2.56
N GLU A 397 -1.35 2.90 -3.22
CA GLU A 397 -2.71 3.24 -3.65
C GLU A 397 -3.59 3.67 -2.46
N ASN A 398 -4.75 4.24 -2.78
CA ASN A 398 -5.70 4.64 -1.76
C ASN A 398 -6.13 3.42 -0.92
N LEU A 399 -5.66 3.37 0.34
CA LEU A 399 -5.95 2.26 1.26
C LEU A 399 -7.45 2.04 1.49
N GLY A 400 -8.26 3.10 1.46
CA GLY A 400 -9.72 2.98 1.58
C GLY A 400 -10.33 2.26 0.37
N ALA A 401 -9.88 2.62 -0.84
CA ALA A 401 -10.30 1.95 -2.07
C ALA A 401 -9.81 0.48 -2.12
N LEU A 402 -8.56 0.23 -1.72
CA LEU A 402 -8.01 -1.13 -1.63
C LEU A 402 -8.77 -2.00 -0.62
N ALA A 403 -9.07 -1.47 0.57
CA ALA A 403 -9.88 -2.17 1.56
C ALA A 403 -11.29 -2.48 1.04
N ALA A 404 -11.93 -1.52 0.34
CA ALA A 404 -13.24 -1.72 -0.26
C ALA A 404 -13.22 -2.80 -1.35
N LYS A 405 -12.23 -2.76 -2.25
CA LYS A 405 -12.00 -3.79 -3.29
C LYS A 405 -11.76 -5.15 -2.65
N TRP A 406 -10.87 -5.22 -1.65
CA TRP A 406 -10.56 -6.45 -0.90
C TRP A 406 -11.81 -7.06 -0.27
N GLN A 407 -12.64 -6.25 0.38
CA GLN A 407 -13.89 -6.72 0.96
C GLN A 407 -14.85 -7.26 -0.10
N CYS A 408 -14.94 -6.63 -1.27
CA CYS A 408 -15.80 -7.10 -2.36
C CYS A 408 -15.39 -8.47 -2.88
N ILE A 409 -14.09 -8.72 -3.04
CA ILE A 409 -13.59 -9.98 -3.60
C ILE A 409 -13.50 -11.10 -2.55
N THR A 410 -13.22 -10.78 -1.28
CA THR A 410 -12.96 -11.79 -0.24
C THR A 410 -14.07 -11.94 0.80
N ALA A 411 -15.02 -11.00 0.88
CA ALA A 411 -15.96 -10.86 2.00
C ALA A 411 -15.29 -10.63 3.37
N GLN A 412 -13.98 -10.36 3.42
CA GLN A 412 -13.26 -9.99 4.64
C GLN A 412 -13.35 -8.48 4.84
N ILE A 413 -13.89 -8.07 5.98
CA ILE A 413 -13.94 -6.66 6.36
C ILE A 413 -12.64 -6.32 7.07
N VAL A 414 -11.98 -5.26 6.62
CA VAL A 414 -10.66 -4.85 7.10
C VAL A 414 -10.64 -3.36 7.35
N THR A 415 -9.85 -2.93 8.33
CA THR A 415 -9.56 -1.52 8.56
C THR A 415 -8.48 -1.08 7.58
N PRO A 416 -8.69 -0.03 6.75
CA PRO A 416 -7.75 0.38 5.70
C PRO A 416 -6.29 0.55 6.15
N SER A 417 -6.06 1.08 7.35
CA SER A 417 -4.74 1.36 7.91
C SER A 417 -4.09 0.18 8.64
N LYS A 418 -4.82 -0.91 8.90
CA LYS A 418 -4.33 -2.07 9.65
C LYS A 418 -3.78 -3.11 8.67
N LEU A 419 -2.53 -2.91 8.26
CA LEU A 419 -1.84 -3.73 7.25
C LEU A 419 -1.35 -5.07 7.82
N THR A 420 -2.28 -5.92 8.28
CA THR A 420 -1.98 -7.23 8.88
C THR A 420 -2.67 -8.37 8.12
N GLY A 421 -2.20 -9.59 8.29
CA GLY A 421 -2.80 -10.79 7.69
C GLY A 421 -2.79 -10.77 6.15
N ASP A 422 -3.84 -11.35 5.55
CA ASP A 422 -3.97 -11.46 4.09
C ASP A 422 -4.06 -10.10 3.40
N TYR A 423 -4.79 -9.15 4.00
CA TYR A 423 -4.91 -7.79 3.48
C TYR A 423 -3.57 -7.05 3.49
N GLY A 424 -2.81 -7.13 4.59
CA GLY A 424 -1.46 -6.56 4.66
C GLY A 424 -0.52 -7.13 3.59
N ARG A 425 -0.57 -8.44 3.37
CA ARG A 425 0.20 -9.10 2.29
C ARG A 425 -0.25 -8.65 0.90
N HIS A 426 -1.55 -8.50 0.67
CA HIS A 426 -2.09 -7.97 -0.58
C HIS A 426 -1.61 -6.55 -0.86
N VAL A 427 -1.69 -5.64 0.12
CA VAL A 427 -1.19 -4.26 -0.01
C VAL A 427 0.32 -4.24 -0.29
N LYS A 428 1.10 -5.07 0.42
CA LYS A 428 2.55 -5.18 0.18
C LYS A 428 2.86 -5.63 -1.26
N ARG A 429 2.15 -6.64 -1.78
CA ARG A 429 2.32 -7.10 -3.17
C ARG A 429 2.00 -6.01 -4.18
N ARG A 430 0.91 -5.25 -3.95
CA ARG A 430 0.53 -4.10 -4.79
C ARG A 430 1.61 -3.02 -4.83
N ARG A 431 2.18 -2.66 -3.67
CA ARG A 431 3.31 -1.71 -3.59
C ARG A 431 4.54 -2.20 -4.34
N ILE A 432 4.92 -3.47 -4.17
CA ILE A 432 6.07 -4.05 -4.88
C ILE A 432 5.79 -4.11 -6.39
N ALA A 433 4.58 -4.46 -6.81
CA ALA A 433 4.18 -4.45 -8.21
C ALA A 433 4.34 -3.06 -8.84
N ASP A 434 3.87 -1.99 -8.18
CA ASP A 434 4.03 -0.63 -8.69
C ASP A 434 5.50 -0.18 -8.72
N LEU A 435 6.29 -0.60 -7.73
CA LEU A 435 7.73 -0.34 -7.69
C LEU A 435 8.46 -1.01 -8.86
N GLU A 436 8.17 -2.28 -9.11
CA GLU A 436 8.71 -3.05 -10.23
C GLU A 436 8.34 -2.40 -11.58
N GLN A 437 7.09 -1.94 -11.71
CA GLN A 437 6.64 -1.26 -12.92
C GLN A 437 7.40 0.05 -13.17
N VAL A 438 7.67 0.84 -12.13
CA VAL A 438 8.50 2.06 -12.25
C VAL A 438 9.94 1.73 -12.63
N ILE A 439 10.54 0.75 -11.96
CA ILE A 439 11.91 0.31 -12.25
C ILE A 439 12.05 -0.16 -13.70
N GLY A 440 11.03 -0.82 -14.23
CA GLY A 440 10.99 -1.28 -15.61
C GLY A 440 10.80 -0.19 -16.68
N ARG A 441 10.45 1.06 -16.31
CA ARG A 441 10.10 2.11 -17.28
C ARG A 441 11.22 2.46 -18.27
N PRO A 442 12.50 2.57 -17.86
CA PRO A 442 13.60 2.84 -18.80
C PRO A 442 13.97 1.65 -19.70
N ARG A 443 13.38 0.47 -19.46
CA ARG A 443 13.68 -0.80 -20.16
C ARG A 443 15.17 -1.12 -20.24
N ALA A 444 15.87 -1.05 -19.09
CA ALA A 444 17.31 -1.31 -18.99
C ALA A 444 17.76 -2.59 -19.71
N THR A 445 16.99 -3.67 -19.61
CA THR A 445 17.29 -4.96 -20.26
C THR A 445 17.28 -4.93 -21.78
N ASN A 446 16.68 -3.91 -22.41
CA ASN A 446 16.72 -3.71 -23.86
C ASN A 446 17.89 -2.80 -24.29
N ARG A 447 18.66 -2.27 -23.34
CA ARG A 447 19.75 -1.30 -23.54
C ARG A 447 21.02 -1.77 -22.79
N PRO A 448 21.53 -2.99 -23.05
CA PRO A 448 22.60 -3.60 -22.26
C PRO A 448 23.92 -2.80 -22.25
N ASP A 449 24.15 -2.00 -23.30
CA ASP A 449 25.35 -1.16 -23.44
C ASP A 449 25.25 0.16 -22.67
N GLU A 450 24.10 0.47 -22.07
CA GLU A 450 23.85 1.72 -21.36
C GLU A 450 23.69 1.47 -19.86
N GLN A 451 24.35 2.28 -19.05
CA GLN A 451 24.16 2.28 -17.60
C GLN A 451 22.93 3.11 -17.25
N ILE A 452 21.96 2.48 -16.58
CA ILE A 452 20.74 3.12 -16.14
C ILE A 452 20.72 3.24 -14.62
N VAL A 453 20.38 4.42 -14.11
CA VAL A 453 20.30 4.68 -12.67
C VAL A 453 18.89 5.10 -12.28
N ILE A 454 18.34 4.52 -11.22
CA ILE A 454 17.03 4.87 -10.68
C ILE A 454 17.16 5.30 -9.22
N TYR A 455 16.73 6.52 -8.93
CA TYR A 455 16.67 7.08 -7.59
C TYR A 455 15.27 6.91 -7.01
N LEU A 456 15.19 6.23 -5.86
CA LEU A 456 13.96 5.94 -5.14
C LEU A 456 14.00 6.55 -3.73
N PRO A 457 13.90 7.87 -3.58
CA PRO A 457 13.77 8.50 -2.27
C PRO A 457 12.37 8.24 -1.69
N GLY A 458 12.30 7.58 -0.55
CA GLY A 458 11.03 7.13 0.02
C GLY A 458 11.23 6.25 1.25
N LYS A 459 10.16 5.99 2.01
CA LYS A 459 10.23 5.09 3.17
C LYS A 459 10.07 3.61 2.78
N TRP A 460 11.10 3.07 2.13
CA TRP A 460 11.12 1.67 1.69
C TRP A 460 11.58 0.74 2.80
N THR A 461 10.94 -0.43 2.93
CA THR A 461 11.34 -1.44 3.92
C THR A 461 12.38 -2.40 3.35
N SER A 462 13.25 -2.97 4.20
CA SER A 462 14.26 -3.96 3.78
C SER A 462 13.64 -5.17 3.08
N ASP A 463 12.44 -5.55 3.53
CA ASP A 463 11.59 -6.56 2.93
C ASP A 463 11.20 -6.26 1.47
N GLU A 464 10.87 -5.01 1.16
CA GLU A 464 10.51 -4.57 -0.20
C GLU A 464 11.74 -4.54 -1.10
N ILE A 465 12.86 -4.02 -0.59
CA ILE A 465 14.14 -4.01 -1.31
C ILE A 465 14.58 -5.44 -1.64
N SER A 466 14.50 -6.35 -0.68
CA SER A 466 14.84 -7.77 -0.89
C SER A 466 13.94 -8.43 -1.92
N ALA A 467 12.63 -8.09 -1.91
CA ALA A 467 11.70 -8.60 -2.91
C ALA A 467 12.05 -8.12 -4.33
N ILE A 468 12.43 -6.84 -4.49
CA ILE A 468 12.90 -6.31 -5.78
C ILE A 468 14.20 -6.98 -6.22
N ALA A 469 15.18 -7.11 -5.32
CA ALA A 469 16.45 -7.79 -5.61
C ALA A 469 16.23 -9.22 -6.13
N SER A 470 15.29 -9.95 -5.53
CA SER A 470 14.97 -11.32 -5.95
C SER A 470 14.34 -11.44 -7.34
N ARG A 471 13.79 -10.35 -7.89
CA ARG A 471 13.10 -10.33 -9.19
C ARG A 471 13.95 -9.79 -10.33
N LEU A 472 15.07 -9.13 -10.03
CA LEU A 472 15.92 -8.46 -11.00
C LEU A 472 17.36 -9.01 -10.91
N PRO A 473 17.65 -10.16 -11.54
CA PRO A 473 18.97 -10.77 -11.47
C PRO A 473 20.07 -9.85 -12.02
N GLY A 474 21.17 -9.74 -11.27
CA GLY A 474 22.33 -8.91 -11.65
C GLY A 474 22.21 -7.42 -11.31
N VAL A 475 21.05 -6.95 -10.83
CA VAL A 475 20.86 -5.54 -10.49
C VAL A 475 21.82 -5.07 -9.39
N ASN A 476 22.34 -3.85 -9.53
CA ASN A 476 23.10 -3.20 -8.46
C ASN A 476 22.14 -2.42 -7.55
N ILE A 477 21.96 -2.86 -6.30
CA ILE A 477 21.11 -2.18 -5.31
C ILE A 477 21.99 -1.48 -4.29
N GLU A 478 21.80 -0.16 -4.18
CA GLU A 478 22.49 0.69 -3.22
C GLU A 478 21.47 1.27 -2.24
N GLN A 479 21.65 1.00 -0.95
CA GLN A 479 20.98 1.77 0.11
C GLN A 479 21.89 2.95 0.45
N VAL A 480 21.43 4.16 0.14
CA VAL A 480 22.22 5.39 0.25
C VAL A 480 21.51 6.37 1.15
N ALA A 481 22.25 7.12 1.97
CA ALA A 481 21.62 8.19 2.73
C ALA A 481 21.23 9.34 1.79
N THR A 482 20.11 10.00 2.07
CA THR A 482 19.68 11.18 1.33
C THR A 482 20.77 12.24 1.36
N TYR A 483 21.45 12.41 2.51
CA TYR A 483 22.55 13.36 2.65
C TYR A 483 23.70 13.10 1.65
N ASP A 484 24.00 11.84 1.35
CA ASP A 484 25.10 11.49 0.44
C ASP A 484 24.74 11.74 -1.03
N ILE A 485 23.44 11.76 -1.38
CA ILE A 485 22.98 12.22 -2.69
C ILE A 485 22.91 13.75 -2.73
N CYS A 486 22.24 14.35 -1.76
CA CYS A 486 21.99 15.78 -1.66
C CYS A 486 21.88 16.19 -0.19
N PRO A 487 22.92 16.83 0.39
CA PRO A 487 22.89 17.31 1.77
C PRO A 487 21.70 18.23 2.06
N GLN A 488 21.32 19.08 1.10
CA GLN A 488 20.20 20.01 1.22
C GLN A 488 18.82 19.35 1.14
N ALA A 489 18.74 18.07 0.80
CA ALA A 489 17.50 17.30 0.78
C ALA A 489 17.31 16.44 2.05
N ALA A 490 18.37 16.23 2.83
CA ALA A 490 18.32 15.43 4.05
C ALA A 490 17.48 16.09 5.15
N GLN A 491 17.14 15.41 6.23
CA GLN A 491 16.40 16.05 7.32
C GLN A 491 17.27 17.06 8.07
N LYS A 492 16.71 18.15 8.60
CA LYS A 492 17.49 19.19 9.32
C LYS A 492 18.35 18.63 10.46
N GLY A 493 17.84 17.63 11.19
CA GLY A 493 18.59 16.94 12.25
C GLY A 493 19.83 16.26 11.69
N GLU A 494 19.63 15.40 10.69
CA GLU A 494 20.70 14.71 9.96
C GLU A 494 21.72 15.66 9.33
N GLN A 495 21.26 16.76 8.70
CA GLN A 495 22.17 17.79 8.16
C GLN A 495 23.06 18.40 9.23
N THR A 496 22.48 18.68 10.40
CA THR A 496 23.19 19.27 11.53
C THR A 496 24.23 18.29 12.08
N GLU A 497 23.83 17.03 12.27
CA GLU A 497 24.67 15.92 12.70
C GLU A 497 25.86 15.72 11.77
N ARG A 498 25.59 15.51 10.48
CA ARG A 498 26.60 15.33 9.42
C ARG A 498 27.55 16.51 9.33
N LYS A 499 27.04 17.76 9.38
CA LYS A 499 27.88 18.97 9.34
C LYS A 499 28.81 19.10 10.55
N ILE A 500 28.37 18.69 11.75
CA ILE A 500 29.23 18.64 12.95
C ILE A 500 30.34 17.62 12.76
N ILE A 501 29.97 16.41 12.31
CA ILE A 501 30.89 15.30 12.04
C ILE A 501 31.95 15.69 11.01
N ASP A 502 31.54 16.24 9.86
CA ASP A 502 32.46 16.63 8.78
C ASP A 502 33.43 17.70 9.25
N THR A 503 32.93 18.67 10.04
CA THR A 503 33.77 19.69 10.66
C THR A 503 34.78 19.09 11.63
N MET A 504 34.38 18.11 12.44
CA MET A 504 35.29 17.40 13.35
C MET A 504 36.36 16.64 12.59
N TRP A 505 35.99 15.96 11.51
CA TRP A 505 36.91 15.22 10.65
C TRP A 505 37.92 16.13 9.97
N GLU A 506 37.48 17.23 9.35
CA GLU A 506 38.37 18.19 8.71
C GLU A 506 39.34 18.83 9.72
N LEU A 507 38.88 19.11 10.95
CA LEU A 507 39.77 19.60 12.00
C LEU A 507 40.81 18.55 12.42
N ALA A 508 40.41 17.28 12.52
CA ALA A 508 41.32 16.18 12.84
C ALA A 508 42.35 15.96 11.72
N LYS A 509 41.91 15.90 10.46
CA LYS A 509 42.74 15.76 9.26
C LYS A 509 43.81 16.85 9.17
N ASN A 510 43.44 18.08 9.51
CA ASN A 510 44.35 19.23 9.50
C ASN A 510 45.21 19.37 10.77
N GLY A 511 45.20 18.37 11.67
CA GLY A 511 45.96 18.40 12.93
C GLY A 511 45.54 19.51 13.89
N GLN A 512 44.35 20.07 13.71
CA GLN A 512 43.87 21.20 14.51
C GLN A 512 43.12 20.72 15.74
N LYS A 513 43.23 21.45 16.86
CA LYS A 513 42.42 21.16 18.06
C LYS A 513 40.92 21.35 17.75
N PHE A 514 40.16 20.27 17.83
CA PHE A 514 38.69 20.24 17.77
C PHE A 514 38.14 20.49 19.18
N THR A 515 37.80 21.75 19.48
CA THR A 515 37.02 22.12 20.68
C THR A 515 35.57 22.30 20.30
N GLN A 516 34.68 22.12 21.27
CA GLN A 516 33.25 22.26 21.08
C GLN A 516 32.88 23.69 20.62
N GLU A 517 33.56 24.71 21.14
CA GLU A 517 33.42 26.11 20.73
C GLU A 517 33.79 26.31 19.26
N LYS A 518 34.91 25.71 18.82
CA LYS A 518 35.40 25.88 17.46
C LYS A 518 34.45 25.23 16.45
N ILE A 519 33.94 24.04 16.77
CA ILE A 519 32.92 23.37 15.95
C ILE A 519 31.63 24.19 15.92
N ALA A 520 31.16 24.66 17.08
CA ALA A 520 29.98 25.51 17.17
C ALA A 520 30.10 26.77 16.29
N GLN A 521 31.27 27.42 16.31
CA GLN A 521 31.56 28.59 15.49
C GLN A 521 31.55 28.28 13.98
N ILE A 522 32.18 27.18 13.55
CA ILE A 522 32.25 26.79 12.13
C ILE A 522 30.87 26.38 11.60
N VAL A 523 30.12 25.60 12.38
CA VAL A 523 28.83 25.06 11.97
C VAL A 523 27.71 26.12 12.07
N GLY A 524 27.90 27.14 12.91
CA GLY A 524 26.91 28.21 13.15
C GLY A 524 25.87 27.83 14.20
N LEU A 525 26.24 27.06 15.22
CA LEU A 525 25.34 26.53 16.26
C LEU A 525 25.77 27.01 17.65
N SER A 526 24.89 26.83 18.64
CA SER A 526 25.29 27.01 20.04
C SER A 526 26.15 25.83 20.52
N ARG A 527 27.08 26.10 21.44
CA ARG A 527 27.90 25.05 22.08
C ARG A 527 27.02 23.95 22.70
N SER A 528 25.95 24.35 23.38
CA SER A 528 24.98 23.43 23.99
C SER A 528 24.35 22.51 22.95
N ARG A 529 23.93 23.06 21.80
CA ARG A 529 23.34 22.26 20.72
C ARG A 529 24.34 21.26 20.12
N VAL A 530 25.60 21.65 19.93
CA VAL A 530 26.65 20.70 19.52
C VAL A 530 26.83 19.58 20.55
N SER A 531 26.78 19.90 21.85
CA SER A 531 26.84 18.88 22.92
C SER A 531 25.71 17.88 22.79
N GLN A 532 24.49 18.40 22.69
CA GLN A 532 23.26 17.61 22.64
C GLN A 532 23.29 16.67 21.44
N VAL A 533 23.60 17.19 20.26
CA VAL A 533 23.67 16.40 19.03
C VAL A 533 24.73 15.30 19.14
N CYS A 534 25.90 15.57 19.73
CA CYS A 534 26.91 14.53 19.94
C CYS A 534 26.45 13.43 20.90
N THR A 535 25.69 13.79 21.96
CA THR A 535 25.11 12.83 22.90
C THR A 535 23.95 12.03 22.29
N ASP A 536 23.19 12.63 21.37
CA ASP A 536 22.09 11.96 20.68
C ASP A 536 22.63 10.94 19.65
N LEU A 537 23.74 11.27 18.96
CA LEU A 537 24.40 10.39 17.98
C LEU A 537 25.04 9.15 18.59
N LEU A 538 25.73 9.34 19.70
CA LEU A 538 26.32 8.29 20.52
C LEU A 538 26.05 8.69 21.96
N PRO A 539 25.50 7.80 22.82
CA PRO A 539 25.20 8.10 24.23
C PRO A 539 26.48 8.23 25.08
N VAL A 540 27.44 9.01 24.59
CA VAL A 540 28.76 9.28 25.13
C VAL A 540 29.00 10.77 25.10
N GLU A 541 29.78 11.26 26.05
CA GLU A 541 30.14 12.67 26.10
C GLU A 541 30.98 13.07 24.87
N PHE A 542 30.87 14.33 24.44
CA PHE A 542 31.69 14.91 23.35
C PHE A 542 33.18 14.59 23.47
N VAL A 543 33.72 14.54 24.68
CA VAL A 543 35.13 14.20 24.95
C VAL A 543 35.48 12.77 24.53
N ARG A 544 34.55 11.81 24.68
CA ARG A 544 34.74 10.42 24.23
C ARG A 544 34.69 10.32 22.71
N LEU A 545 33.65 10.90 22.07
CA LEU A 545 33.55 10.95 20.60
C LEU A 545 34.81 11.57 19.97
N LYS A 546 35.24 12.69 20.55
CA LYS A 546 36.49 13.36 20.21
C LYS A 546 37.70 12.42 20.29
N LYS A 547 37.87 11.73 21.43
CA LYS A 547 38.99 10.79 21.62
C LYS A 547 38.94 9.64 20.61
N MET A 548 37.75 9.12 20.32
CA MET A 548 37.56 8.06 19.33
C MET A 548 38.02 8.54 17.94
N LEU A 549 37.50 9.67 17.45
CA LEU A 549 37.89 10.20 16.13
C LEU A 549 39.39 10.48 16.00
N VAL A 550 40.04 10.93 17.08
CA VAL A 550 41.50 11.11 17.11
C VAL A 550 42.24 9.79 17.07
N LEU A 551 41.85 8.84 17.93
CA LEU A 551 42.46 7.51 17.95
C LEU A 551 42.32 6.84 16.58
N LEU A 552 41.18 7.03 15.92
CA LEU A 552 40.94 6.54 14.57
C LEU A 552 41.90 7.19 13.57
N TRP A 553 41.93 8.52 13.51
CA TRP A 553 42.84 9.25 12.63
C TRP A 553 44.32 8.88 12.88
N ASP A 554 44.74 8.75 14.15
CA ASP A 554 46.09 8.34 14.54
C ASP A 554 46.40 6.89 14.18
N THR A 555 45.39 6.01 14.14
CA THR A 555 45.54 4.61 13.73
C THR A 555 45.66 4.51 12.20
N LEU A 556 44.92 5.34 11.45
CA LEU A 556 44.90 5.34 9.99
C LEU A 556 46.10 6.09 9.37
N SER A 557 46.53 7.19 9.99
CA SER A 557 47.67 8.00 9.53
C SER A 557 49.03 7.33 9.78
N LYS A 558 49.07 6.25 10.57
CA LYS A 558 50.21 5.34 10.64
C LYS A 558 50.19 4.42 9.41
N THR A 559 50.62 4.95 8.27
CA THR A 559 50.85 4.20 7.03
C THR A 559 51.70 2.94 7.30
N ASN A 560 51.19 1.78 6.88
CA ASN A 560 51.81 0.44 6.87
C ASN A 560 51.97 -0.30 8.22
N ASN A 561 51.10 -1.30 8.40
CA ASN A 561 51.25 -2.60 9.08
C ASN A 561 51.89 -2.65 10.49
N PRO A 562 51.46 -3.60 11.33
CA PRO A 562 52.11 -3.86 12.61
C PRO A 562 53.59 -4.20 12.37
N LYS A 563 54.49 -3.44 12.98
CA LYS A 563 55.94 -3.74 13.05
C LYS A 563 56.25 -5.06 13.80
N LYS A 564 55.23 -5.82 14.19
CA LYS A 564 55.27 -7.07 14.97
C LYS A 564 54.38 -8.10 14.28
N ALA A 565 54.86 -9.32 14.10
CA ALA A 565 54.10 -10.32 13.38
C ALA A 565 52.88 -10.79 14.21
N LEU A 566 51.73 -11.02 13.56
CA LEU A 566 50.52 -11.61 14.19
C LEU A 566 50.83 -12.95 14.90
N SER A 567 51.87 -13.64 14.45
CA SER A 567 52.43 -14.86 15.04
C SER A 567 53.09 -14.66 16.41
N GLU A 568 53.41 -13.43 16.79
CA GLU A 568 53.99 -13.08 18.10
C GLU A 568 52.91 -12.92 19.19
N LEU A 569 51.63 -12.90 18.81
CA LEU A 569 50.51 -12.81 19.75
C LEU A 569 50.18 -14.18 20.36
N PRO A 570 49.74 -14.22 21.64
CA PRO A 570 49.06 -15.36 22.23
C PRO A 570 47.93 -15.88 21.34
N GLU A 571 47.72 -17.21 21.33
CA GLU A 571 46.76 -17.89 20.46
C GLU A 571 45.32 -17.35 20.59
N GLU A 572 44.90 -17.08 21.83
CA GLU A 572 43.59 -16.50 22.15
C GLU A 572 43.40 -15.10 21.54
N ILE A 573 44.46 -14.28 21.53
CA ILE A 573 44.43 -12.94 20.94
C ILE A 573 44.46 -13.02 19.42
N ARG A 574 45.25 -13.96 18.88
CA ARG A 574 45.31 -14.19 17.44
C ARG A 574 43.93 -14.58 16.91
N TRP A 575 43.27 -15.55 17.54
CA TRP A 575 41.90 -15.95 17.21
C TRP A 575 40.92 -14.78 17.36
N PHE A 576 41.01 -14.02 18.46
CA PHE A 576 40.14 -12.87 18.67
C PHE A 576 40.28 -11.83 17.54
N VAL A 577 41.51 -11.53 17.12
CA VAL A 577 41.82 -10.53 16.09
C VAL A 577 41.54 -11.03 14.66
N SER A 578 41.81 -12.30 14.36
CA SER A 578 41.73 -12.84 12.99
C SER A 578 40.40 -13.53 12.66
N GLU A 579 39.68 -14.03 13.66
CA GLU A 579 38.44 -14.80 13.46
C GLU A 579 37.24 -14.08 14.10
N TRP A 580 37.31 -13.74 15.38
CA TRP A 580 36.14 -13.22 16.11
C TRP A 580 35.79 -11.78 15.72
N LEU A 581 36.77 -10.87 15.72
CA LEU A 581 36.56 -9.45 15.42
C LEU A 581 36.08 -9.20 13.97
N PRO A 582 36.60 -9.90 12.94
CA PRO A 582 36.12 -9.75 11.57
C PRO A 582 34.68 -10.23 11.36
N ASP A 583 34.22 -11.23 12.11
CA ASP A 583 32.84 -11.72 12.05
C ASP A 583 31.88 -10.91 12.93
N PHE A 584 32.38 -9.97 13.73
CA PHE A 584 31.60 -9.07 14.58
C PHE A 584 30.39 -8.42 13.88
N PRO A 585 30.50 -7.89 12.64
CA PRO A 585 29.34 -7.31 11.96
C PRO A 585 28.24 -8.32 11.66
N LYS A 586 28.58 -9.60 11.43
CA LYS A 586 27.59 -10.65 11.18
C LYS A 586 26.81 -10.99 12.45
N PHE A 587 27.44 -11.00 13.61
CA PHE A 587 26.77 -11.29 14.88
C PHE A 587 25.72 -10.23 15.23
N VAL A 588 26.03 -8.95 14.98
CA VAL A 588 25.07 -7.85 15.15
C VAL A 588 23.90 -7.96 14.15
N GLN A 589 24.18 -8.34 12.90
CA GLN A 589 23.12 -8.60 11.91
C GLN A 589 22.21 -9.78 12.30
N GLN A 590 22.70 -10.71 13.12
CA GLN A 590 21.98 -11.87 13.62
C GLN A 590 21.21 -11.60 14.93
N GLY A 591 21.26 -10.38 15.45
CA GLY A 591 20.43 -9.93 16.57
C GLY A 591 21.14 -9.81 17.92
N GLU A 592 22.47 -9.95 17.97
CA GLU A 592 23.24 -9.64 19.18
C GLU A 592 23.30 -8.13 19.44
N THR A 593 23.26 -7.73 20.72
CA THR A 593 23.18 -6.31 21.08
C THR A 593 24.55 -5.63 21.01
N LEU A 594 24.57 -4.36 20.57
CA LEU A 594 25.78 -3.54 20.54
C LEU A 594 26.46 -3.41 21.92
N GLU A 595 25.68 -3.50 23.00
CA GLU A 595 26.14 -3.34 24.38
C GLU A 595 26.87 -4.60 24.88
N GLU A 596 26.28 -5.78 24.75
CA GLU A 596 26.95 -7.06 25.08
C GLU A 596 28.24 -7.23 24.27
N MET A 597 28.22 -6.77 23.02
CA MET A 597 29.33 -6.85 22.10
C MET A 597 30.44 -5.80 22.38
N ALA A 598 30.06 -4.59 22.79
CA ALA A 598 31.00 -3.58 23.27
C ALA A 598 31.70 -4.02 24.57
N GLU A 599 31.01 -4.74 25.46
CA GLU A 599 31.60 -5.31 26.67
C GLU A 599 32.69 -6.35 26.34
N ASN A 600 32.50 -7.18 25.31
CA ASN A 600 33.50 -8.15 24.86
C ASN A 600 34.76 -7.47 24.30
N ILE A 601 34.59 -6.40 23.51
CA ILE A 601 35.72 -5.59 23.01
C ILE A 601 36.41 -4.87 24.17
N GLU A 602 35.65 -4.28 25.10
CA GLU A 602 36.20 -3.59 26.26
C GLU A 602 36.96 -4.57 27.17
N PHE A 603 36.44 -5.78 27.36
CA PHE A 603 37.12 -6.85 28.07
C PHE A 603 38.44 -7.23 27.40
N ALA A 604 38.45 -7.42 26.08
CA ALA A 604 39.67 -7.72 25.34
C ALA A 604 40.70 -6.59 25.43
N VAL A 605 40.28 -5.33 25.28
CA VAL A 605 41.16 -4.15 25.40
C VAL A 605 41.66 -3.96 26.84
N LYS A 606 40.85 -4.25 27.87
CA LYS A 606 41.28 -4.19 29.28
C LYS A 606 42.26 -5.31 29.63
N THR A 607 42.01 -6.50 29.12
CA THR A 607 42.80 -7.70 29.46
C THR A 607 44.14 -7.68 28.74
N TYR A 608 44.15 -7.19 27.51
CA TYR A 608 45.31 -7.31 26.63
C TYR A 608 45.90 -5.96 26.20
N GLY A 609 45.27 -4.82 26.49
CA GLY A 609 45.82 -3.50 26.21
C GLY A 609 45.48 -2.93 24.83
N GLN A 610 45.72 -1.63 24.64
CA GLN A 610 45.32 -0.86 23.45
C GLN A 610 46.03 -1.28 22.15
N TYR A 611 47.14 -2.02 22.24
CA TYR A 611 47.91 -2.47 21.08
C TYR A 611 47.22 -3.57 20.27
N ILE A 612 46.15 -4.19 20.79
CA ILE A 612 45.38 -5.21 20.05
C ILE A 612 44.83 -4.65 18.73
N LEU A 613 44.44 -3.36 18.73
CA LEU A 613 43.92 -2.65 17.56
C LEU A 613 45.00 -2.41 16.50
N GLU A 614 46.28 -2.54 16.83
CA GLU A 614 47.39 -2.43 15.86
C GLU A 614 47.53 -3.69 14.99
N TYR A 615 46.87 -4.81 15.36
CA TYR A 615 46.91 -6.08 14.64
C TYR A 615 45.61 -6.40 13.89
N VAL A 616 44.57 -5.59 14.10
CA VAL A 616 43.28 -5.75 13.42
C VAL A 616 43.41 -5.26 11.99
N SER A 617 42.84 -6.01 11.04
CA SER A 617 42.82 -5.58 9.64
C SER A 617 42.12 -4.22 9.51
N VAL A 618 42.59 -3.39 8.58
CA VAL A 618 41.97 -2.08 8.35
C VAL A 618 40.50 -2.25 7.97
N ASP A 619 40.16 -3.24 7.16
CA ASP A 619 38.76 -3.51 6.78
C ASP A 619 37.88 -3.82 8.00
N THR A 620 38.38 -4.64 8.94
CA THR A 620 37.69 -4.94 10.19
C THR A 620 37.56 -3.69 11.07
N ILE A 621 38.59 -2.83 11.15
CA ILE A 621 38.50 -1.55 11.86
C ILE A 621 37.43 -0.68 11.22
N ILE A 622 37.44 -0.53 9.88
CA ILE A 622 36.45 0.24 9.14
C ILE A 622 35.03 -0.29 9.40
N ASP A 623 34.83 -1.60 9.37
CA ASP A 623 33.52 -2.21 9.57
C ASP A 623 33.04 -2.09 11.02
N LEU A 624 33.94 -2.20 12.00
CA LEU A 624 33.63 -1.89 13.41
C LEU A 624 33.20 -0.43 13.57
N ILE A 625 33.91 0.51 12.95
CA ILE A 625 33.58 1.93 13.05
C ILE A 625 32.27 2.22 12.33
N LYS A 626 32.00 1.64 11.16
CA LYS A 626 30.68 1.74 10.51
C LYS A 626 29.58 1.26 11.42
N LEU A 627 29.84 0.21 12.20
CA LEU A 627 28.88 -0.37 13.11
C LEU A 627 28.64 0.51 14.35
N PHE A 628 29.69 1.15 14.88
CA PHE A 628 29.58 2.12 15.97
C PHE A 628 29.16 3.53 15.52
N MET A 629 29.32 3.86 14.26
CA MET A 629 29.15 5.22 13.72
C MET A 629 28.32 5.20 12.42
N ALA A 630 27.30 4.35 12.35
CA ALA A 630 26.51 4.10 11.14
C ALA A 630 25.88 5.36 10.51
N ALA A 631 25.75 6.44 11.29
CA ALA A 631 25.24 7.73 10.82
C ALA A 631 26.24 8.57 9.99
N MET A 632 27.51 8.17 9.86
CA MET A 632 28.55 8.97 9.19
C MET A 632 28.44 8.93 7.65
N PRO A 633 28.87 10.00 6.95
CA PRO A 633 28.74 10.09 5.48
C PRO A 633 29.59 9.11 4.66
N ILE A 634 29.09 8.74 3.48
CA ILE A 634 29.80 7.83 2.56
C ILE A 634 31.16 8.43 2.17
N SER A 635 31.22 9.74 1.94
CA SER A 635 32.47 10.44 1.62
C SER A 635 33.51 10.33 2.74
N PHE A 636 33.09 10.34 4.00
CA PHE A 636 33.97 10.09 5.14
C PHE A 636 34.58 8.69 5.03
N TRP A 637 33.76 7.67 4.74
CA TRP A 637 34.21 6.28 4.57
C TRP A 637 35.06 6.06 3.32
N GLU A 638 34.78 6.76 2.22
CA GLU A 638 35.57 6.71 0.98
C GLU A 638 36.94 7.36 1.15
N GLU A 639 36.99 8.53 1.79
CA GLU A 639 38.25 9.19 2.15
C GLU A 639 39.08 8.31 3.09
N LEU A 640 38.41 7.64 4.04
CA LEU A 640 39.02 6.63 4.91
C LEU A 640 39.70 5.53 4.11
N ARG A 641 39.01 4.98 3.10
CA ARG A 641 39.54 3.94 2.22
C ARG A 641 40.68 4.46 1.34
N ARG A 642 40.58 5.69 0.79
CA ARG A 642 41.60 6.28 -0.09
C ARG A 642 42.91 6.55 0.61
N GLN A 643 42.90 6.88 1.89
CA GLN A 643 44.12 7.10 2.67
C GLN A 643 44.87 5.80 2.98
N VAL A 644 44.28 4.65 2.65
CA VAL A 644 44.86 3.32 2.85
C VAL A 644 44.90 2.62 1.49
N GLU A 645 45.91 2.90 0.66
CA GLU A 645 46.13 2.11 -0.57
C GLU A 645 46.25 0.60 -0.23
N PRO A 646 45.79 -0.30 -1.12
CA PRO A 646 45.76 -1.73 -0.84
C PRO A 646 47.16 -2.28 -0.62
N ILE A 647 47.29 -3.18 0.36
CA ILE A 647 48.48 -4.00 0.57
C ILE A 647 48.75 -4.75 -0.75
N PRO A 648 49.95 -4.63 -1.37
CA PRO A 648 50.34 -5.54 -2.42
C PRO A 648 50.35 -6.94 -1.83
N ILE A 649 49.44 -7.80 -2.28
CA ILE A 649 49.48 -9.22 -1.96
C ILE A 649 50.83 -9.71 -2.50
N LEU A 650 51.77 -10.04 -1.62
CA LEU A 650 52.91 -10.86 -1.97
C LEU A 650 52.33 -12.22 -2.39
N GLU A 651 52.43 -12.52 -3.69
CA GLU A 651 52.18 -13.86 -4.23
C GLU A 651 52.93 -14.89 -3.36
N ILE A 652 52.20 -15.88 -2.84
CA ILE A 652 52.75 -17.08 -2.20
C ILE A 652 52.96 -18.14 -3.27
#